data_AF-A0A261FHT9-F1
#
_entry.id   AF-A0A261FHT9-F1
#
_cell.length_a   1.000
_cell.length_b   1.000
_cell.length_c   1.000
_cell.angle_alpha   90.00
_cell.angle_beta   90.00
_cell.angle_gamma   90.00
#
_symmetry.space_group_name_H-M   'P 1'
#
loop_
_entity.id
_entity.type
_entity.pdbx_description
1 polymer ?
#
loop_
_entity_poly.entity_id
_entity_poly.type
_entity_poly.pdbx_seq_one_letter_code
_entity_poly.pdbx_strand_id
1 'polypeptide(L)'
;MTHAFATAVKGAVAGFAAVAMLTPLAASTASAATTTGSNQQSFIQYDVAESPAADGGKGLTSLLTDFNTYWTPNKGVTDAGVATLQHDDELTESINNAAFGADGKTAQDQRALSDAQMNSTNTLYDALGPTIGGYFKSDMEDGKLPKTAAFLEAMDKSVSTGDAKGTYAHPRPYVDRANYKGEKIDLKGLKSTLDIKKVPGYENFDWGDGEAPDNEYEGLAESGSFPSGHTTFAFTQGVGLSAILPELGPQIMTRVSEAGNNRIVLGVHYPLDIMGGHIAGAYGVATALNDPAVAKQAQEARAELQSVLGADCQANKVTKNADLHSCINTTNANGQSSKKPYGGYTNDFTDAVVKNPVKDEDSALAAYEARMTYGFKQTGDTTKRPVVPEGAENLLANVEYFNTDDASDPSDAKLKFTTDELRQVIAASEIQSGYPLDASSDGWGRINLAKIYTARVTFDGTDPTTRKITSISFGHHRNEVRIAATTAPTQPKADELSTLLKDYNNYFDFYAGGVNTNDKTGTLKHDDELTEEINNKAAAETKNGTNDQQARAVSDAAMNSTDTLYDALGPVLGAYYKKAMENKQLPKTAAFLEDMDGSVSTGTAKKYYQHPRPYIDRVNYQGKTLNMGDLKQTLNIEKVKAYEDQGQYDGLANSGSFPSGHTTFAFTQGAGLSYILPELGPEIMTRVSEAGNNRIVLGVHYPLDILGGHIAGQYGVATAVSGNDKAKADAAAARTELVNYLTAQCKADGHGDTLEACIANTGASSDKGYTNGFTDDVVKTAVTDRKSAIDAYTARMTYGFQQTGKAGQTAVVPDAAVSMLDNVAAFKNLTADQKKAVLAATEGDSGYPLDASSEGWARINLAKAYSAKVTLDKSGKVVKVEPGQTTPSVVTVNTGDNGNNNGGNNGGSDNNGNNNGGQTDNNQQGNNGQNGHNGQNGQNAGTNNAGNNGANGQQGSNGSNGNAGTNNGKTNNGTNAAKTGKLSRTGTAIVGIVVAVAVIAVAGAAMVIRRRRA
;
A
#
# COMPACT_ATOMS: atom_id res chain seq x y z
N MET A 1 1.19 -33.06 59.16
CA MET A 1 1.29 -32.89 60.64
C MET A 1 1.23 -31.41 60.95
N THR A 2 0.60 -31.07 62.07
CA THR A 2 0.81 -29.87 62.95
C THR A 2 2.09 -29.07 62.70
N HIS A 3 2.05 -27.73 62.58
CA HIS A 3 1.97 -26.72 63.67
C HIS A 3 3.26 -26.66 64.55
N ALA A 4 3.79 -25.51 64.99
CA ALA A 4 3.40 -24.09 64.78
C ALA A 4 4.61 -23.14 65.02
N PHE A 5 4.35 -21.83 64.96
CA PHE A 5 5.31 -20.70 65.04
C PHE A 5 5.67 -20.24 66.48
N ALA A 6 6.58 -19.25 66.53
CA ALA A 6 6.84 -18.27 67.62
C ALA A 6 8.02 -18.57 68.60
N THR A 7 8.72 -17.59 69.20
CA THR A 7 8.43 -16.14 69.36
C THR A 7 9.68 -15.24 69.55
N ALA A 8 9.58 -13.96 69.14
CA ALA A 8 10.33 -12.77 69.64
C ALA A 8 11.87 -12.66 69.34
N VAL A 9 12.56 -11.51 69.44
CA VAL A 9 12.30 -10.18 70.07
C VAL A 9 12.64 -8.99 69.11
N LYS A 10 12.17 -7.77 69.46
CA LYS A 10 12.22 -6.49 68.72
C LYS A 10 13.63 -5.86 68.52
N GLY A 11 13.80 -5.00 67.49
CA GLY A 11 15.04 -4.21 67.31
C GLY A 11 15.07 -3.11 66.21
N ALA A 12 14.24 -2.05 66.34
CA ALA A 12 14.38 -0.73 65.69
C ALA A 12 14.16 -0.52 64.16
N VAL A 13 13.87 0.75 63.83
CA VAL A 13 13.68 1.43 62.51
C VAL A 13 12.45 1.02 61.66
N ALA A 14 11.68 2.04 61.24
CA ALA A 14 10.35 1.96 60.61
C ALA A 14 10.38 1.74 59.08
N GLY A 15 9.29 1.29 58.44
CA GLY A 15 8.06 0.70 59.01
C GLY A 15 6.79 0.83 58.14
N PHE A 16 5.97 -0.24 58.12
CA PHE A 16 4.58 -0.34 57.58
C PHE A 16 4.41 -0.15 56.05
N ALA A 17 3.40 -0.70 55.33
CA ALA A 17 2.44 -1.82 55.51
C ALA A 17 1.59 -1.96 54.20
N ALA A 18 0.81 -3.02 53.90
CA ALA A 18 0.83 -4.47 54.18
C ALA A 18 -0.36 -5.15 53.43
N VAL A 19 -0.45 -6.50 53.43
CA VAL A 19 -1.62 -7.31 52.98
C VAL A 19 -1.85 -7.35 51.44
N ALA A 20 -2.74 -8.23 50.96
CA ALA A 20 -2.77 -8.78 49.60
C ALA A 20 -4.16 -8.85 48.95
N MET A 21 -4.16 -9.20 47.65
CA MET A 21 -5.30 -9.43 46.73
C MET A 21 -6.04 -8.17 46.24
N LEU A 22 -6.75 -8.36 45.10
CA LEU A 22 -7.55 -7.40 44.32
C LEU A 22 -6.76 -6.39 43.46
N THR A 23 -6.97 -6.49 42.13
CA THR A 23 -6.89 -5.40 41.15
C THR A 23 -8.16 -4.50 41.27
N PRO A 24 -8.24 -3.28 40.68
CA PRO A 24 -7.45 -2.76 39.54
C PRO A 24 -7.05 -1.25 39.59
N LEU A 25 -6.46 -0.79 38.47
CA LEU A 25 -6.53 0.57 37.88
C LEU A 25 -5.98 1.81 38.64
N ALA A 26 -4.82 2.29 38.18
CA ALA A 26 -4.55 3.70 37.83
C ALA A 26 -3.17 3.77 37.11
N ALA A 27 -3.08 3.55 35.79
CA ALA A 27 -3.38 4.57 34.78
C ALA A 27 -2.59 5.87 34.96
N SER A 28 -1.25 5.81 34.87
CA SER A 28 -0.48 6.97 34.43
C SER A 28 -0.90 7.30 33.00
N THR A 29 -1.50 8.47 32.80
CA THR A 29 -2.01 8.89 31.48
C THR A 29 -0.86 9.22 30.53
N ALA A 30 -0.32 8.19 29.89
CA ALA A 30 0.00 8.30 28.48
C ALA A 30 -1.31 8.73 27.79
N SER A 31 -1.40 10.00 27.40
CA SER A 31 -2.51 10.47 26.59
C SER A 31 -2.45 9.71 25.27
N ALA A 32 -3.40 8.81 25.04
CA ALA A 32 -3.65 8.20 23.74
C ALA A 32 -4.21 9.27 22.78
N ALA A 33 -3.35 10.22 22.43
CA ALA A 33 -3.67 11.44 21.71
C ALA A 33 -3.77 11.14 20.21
N THR A 34 -4.89 10.54 19.83
CA THR A 34 -5.48 10.66 18.49
C THR A 34 -4.58 10.25 17.32
N THR A 35 -4.06 9.02 17.33
CA THR A 35 -3.65 8.28 16.11
C THR A 35 -4.80 7.51 15.46
N THR A 36 -6.05 7.88 15.74
CA THR A 36 -7.24 7.45 14.97
C THR A 36 -7.36 8.27 13.68
N GLY A 37 -6.37 8.12 12.80
CA GLY A 37 -6.16 8.93 11.60
C GLY A 37 -6.21 8.12 10.29
N SER A 38 -7.40 7.65 9.91
CA SER A 38 -7.77 7.33 8.51
C SER A 38 -6.79 6.49 7.65
N ASN A 39 -6.56 5.22 8.00
CA ASN A 39 -6.01 4.22 7.05
C ASN A 39 -7.07 3.78 6.00
N GLN A 40 -7.81 4.72 5.39
CA GLN A 40 -8.78 4.42 4.34
C GLN A 40 -8.11 4.40 2.96
N GLN A 41 -7.93 3.20 2.40
CA GLN A 41 -7.63 2.99 0.97
C GLN A 41 -6.39 3.74 0.43
N SER A 42 -5.27 3.70 1.15
CA SER A 42 -3.96 4.11 0.61
C SER A 42 -3.60 3.27 -0.64
N PHE A 43 -3.09 3.92 -1.69
CA PHE A 43 -2.72 3.29 -2.97
C PHE A 43 -1.66 2.19 -2.79
N ILE A 44 -0.74 2.41 -1.86
CA ILE A 44 0.23 1.43 -1.37
C ILE A 44 0.01 1.26 0.12
N GLN A 45 -0.10 0.01 0.59
CA GLN A 45 -0.06 -0.29 2.01
C GLN A 45 1.39 -0.21 2.50
N TYR A 46 1.59 0.60 3.53
CA TYR A 46 2.86 0.80 4.21
C TYR A 46 2.62 0.79 5.73
N ASP A 47 3.61 0.36 6.49
CA ASP A 47 3.57 0.44 7.95
C ASP A 47 4.26 1.74 8.40
N VAL A 48 3.86 2.31 9.54
CA VAL A 48 4.54 3.50 10.13
C VAL A 48 5.39 3.05 11.31
N ALA A 49 6.66 3.48 11.34
CA ALA A 49 7.54 3.28 12.49
C ALA A 49 7.72 4.57 13.29
N GLU A 50 7.74 4.46 14.63
CA GLU A 50 8.05 5.59 15.51
C GLU A 50 9.53 6.00 15.34
N SER A 51 9.79 7.21 14.84
CA SER A 51 11.16 7.71 14.72
C SER A 51 11.75 7.97 16.11
N PRO A 52 12.96 7.46 16.43
CA PRO A 52 13.64 7.78 17.68
C PRO A 52 13.85 9.29 17.86
N ALA A 53 13.87 9.77 19.11
CA ALA A 53 14.15 11.18 19.37
C ALA A 53 15.63 11.54 19.13
N ALA A 54 15.91 12.72 18.57
CA ALA A 54 17.26 13.25 18.43
C ALA A 54 17.83 13.67 19.80
N ASP A 55 18.50 12.74 20.48
CA ASP A 55 18.92 12.84 21.88
C ASP A 55 20.45 13.00 22.08
N GLY A 56 21.14 13.50 21.05
CA GLY A 56 22.59 13.70 21.01
C GLY A 56 23.38 12.63 20.25
N GLY A 57 22.75 11.51 19.87
CA GLY A 57 23.38 10.45 19.06
C GLY A 57 22.90 9.03 19.35
N LYS A 58 22.11 8.82 20.42
CA LYS A 58 21.65 7.48 20.82
C LYS A 58 20.46 7.03 19.99
N GLY A 59 19.58 7.94 19.56
CA GLY A 59 18.55 7.65 18.55
C GLY A 59 19.14 7.02 17.28
N LEU A 60 20.24 7.58 16.75
CA LEU A 60 20.99 6.97 15.64
C LEU A 60 21.63 5.62 16.04
N THR A 61 22.13 5.50 17.26
CA THR A 61 22.69 4.24 17.77
C THR A 61 21.61 3.15 17.86
N SER A 62 20.37 3.48 18.18
CA SER A 62 19.23 2.55 18.10
C SER A 62 19.00 2.09 16.66
N LEU A 63 18.91 3.03 15.70
CA LEU A 63 18.64 2.74 14.28
C LEU A 63 19.69 1.83 13.62
N LEU A 64 20.91 1.79 14.14
CA LEU A 64 22.02 0.99 13.59
C LEU A 64 22.30 -0.30 14.37
N THR A 65 21.41 -0.70 15.29
CA THR A 65 21.59 -1.87 16.16
C THR A 65 21.82 -3.19 15.40
N ASP A 66 21.28 -3.36 14.19
CA ASP A 66 21.53 -4.54 13.33
C ASP A 66 23.01 -4.71 12.94
N PHE A 67 23.86 -3.68 13.05
CA PHE A 67 25.30 -3.89 12.85
C PHE A 67 25.90 -4.90 13.84
N ASN A 68 25.29 -5.07 15.02
CA ASN A 68 25.66 -6.11 15.99
C ASN A 68 25.41 -7.54 15.48
N THR A 69 24.57 -7.72 14.46
CA THR A 69 24.37 -9.00 13.77
C THR A 69 25.66 -9.48 13.11
N TYR A 70 26.52 -8.56 12.64
CA TYR A 70 27.74 -8.85 11.89
C TYR A 70 29.03 -8.65 12.72
N TRP A 71 29.03 -7.69 13.65
CA TRP A 71 30.21 -7.29 14.43
C TRP A 71 29.91 -7.10 15.91
N THR A 72 30.73 -7.67 16.80
CA THR A 72 30.67 -7.39 18.25
C THR A 72 31.84 -6.52 18.71
N PRO A 73 31.59 -5.36 19.35
CA PRO A 73 32.63 -4.43 19.81
C PRO A 73 33.69 -5.11 20.68
N ASN A 74 34.96 -4.83 20.38
CA ASN A 74 36.15 -5.37 21.06
C ASN A 74 36.23 -6.93 21.11
N LYS A 75 35.43 -7.63 20.30
CA LYS A 75 35.53 -9.09 20.11
C LYS A 75 35.75 -9.48 18.66
N GLY A 76 35.07 -8.79 17.73
CA GLY A 76 35.24 -8.98 16.30
C GLY A 76 34.03 -9.56 15.59
N VAL A 77 34.30 -10.35 14.55
CA VAL A 77 33.33 -10.84 13.56
C VAL A 77 32.44 -11.91 14.18
N THR A 78 31.12 -11.79 14.01
CA THR A 78 30.17 -12.84 14.41
C THR A 78 30.13 -13.97 13.39
N ASP A 79 29.65 -15.16 13.77
CA ASP A 79 29.53 -16.28 12.83
C ASP A 79 28.53 -16.00 11.69
N ALA A 80 27.54 -15.12 11.91
CA ALA A 80 26.65 -14.59 10.87
C ALA A 80 27.30 -13.48 10.03
N GLY A 81 28.26 -12.74 10.60
CA GLY A 81 28.95 -11.62 10.00
C GLY A 81 29.98 -11.99 8.94
N VAL A 82 30.55 -13.20 8.98
CA VAL A 82 31.69 -13.60 8.12
C VAL A 82 31.44 -13.31 6.64
N ALA A 83 30.30 -13.74 6.10
CA ALA A 83 30.00 -13.55 4.67
C ALA A 83 29.67 -12.10 4.30
N THR A 84 29.02 -11.35 5.21
CA THR A 84 28.69 -9.93 4.98
C THR A 84 29.95 -9.08 5.04
N LEU A 85 30.76 -9.21 6.09
CA LEU A 85 31.99 -8.44 6.26
C LEU A 85 33.08 -8.85 5.28
N GLN A 86 33.09 -10.08 4.76
CA GLN A 86 33.96 -10.43 3.63
C GLN A 86 33.59 -9.66 2.35
N HIS A 87 32.30 -9.49 2.05
CA HIS A 87 31.86 -8.65 0.92
C HIS A 87 32.20 -7.18 1.16
N ASP A 88 32.01 -6.68 2.39
CA ASP A 88 32.38 -5.32 2.81
C ASP A 88 33.89 -5.06 2.63
N ASP A 89 34.73 -6.03 3.02
CA ASP A 89 36.19 -6.03 2.83
C ASP A 89 36.61 -6.05 1.35
N GLU A 90 36.14 -7.05 0.59
CA GLU A 90 36.51 -7.26 -0.82
C GLU A 90 36.05 -6.09 -1.70
N LEU A 91 34.89 -5.51 -1.40
CA LEU A 91 34.38 -4.35 -2.09
C LEU A 91 35.15 -3.07 -1.74
N THR A 92 35.58 -2.92 -0.47
CA THR A 92 36.44 -1.82 -0.03
C THR A 92 37.79 -1.83 -0.76
N GLU A 93 38.46 -2.98 -0.78
CA GLU A 93 39.69 -3.16 -1.57
C GLU A 93 39.43 -2.89 -3.06
N SER A 94 38.35 -3.42 -3.63
CA SER A 94 38.09 -3.26 -5.06
C SER A 94 37.80 -1.81 -5.48
N ILE A 95 37.13 -1.01 -4.65
CA ILE A 95 36.84 0.40 -4.97
C ILE A 95 38.09 1.27 -4.80
N ASN A 96 38.81 1.12 -3.69
CA ASN A 96 40.04 1.86 -3.42
C ASN A 96 41.13 1.57 -4.48
N ASN A 97 41.39 0.29 -4.78
CA ASN A 97 42.43 -0.08 -5.74
C ASN A 97 42.09 0.32 -7.18
N ALA A 98 40.80 0.34 -7.56
CA ALA A 98 40.38 0.80 -8.88
C ALA A 98 40.53 2.33 -9.03
N ALA A 99 40.15 3.10 -8.00
CA ALA A 99 40.20 4.56 -8.02
C ALA A 99 41.64 5.12 -7.96
N PHE A 100 42.53 4.50 -7.18
CA PHE A 100 43.94 4.92 -7.03
C PHE A 100 44.74 4.85 -8.35
N GLY A 101 44.35 3.96 -9.26
CA GLY A 101 45.02 3.78 -10.55
C GLY A 101 46.49 3.39 -10.40
N ALA A 102 47.39 4.28 -10.84
CA ALA A 102 48.84 4.04 -10.82
C ALA A 102 49.59 4.74 -9.67
N ASP A 103 49.09 5.89 -9.17
CA ASP A 103 49.84 6.77 -8.28
C ASP A 103 49.00 7.66 -7.33
N GLY A 104 47.69 7.38 -7.21
CA GLY A 104 46.78 8.08 -6.30
C GLY A 104 46.44 9.52 -6.71
N LYS A 105 46.50 9.83 -8.00
CA LYS A 105 46.23 11.17 -8.57
C LYS A 105 45.17 11.14 -9.69
N THR A 106 44.27 10.16 -9.69
CA THR A 106 43.15 10.16 -10.65
C THR A 106 42.17 11.29 -10.35
N ALA A 107 41.30 11.61 -11.30
CA ALA A 107 40.23 12.57 -11.08
C ALA A 107 39.30 12.16 -9.92
N GLN A 108 39.14 10.85 -9.67
CA GLN A 108 38.36 10.34 -8.56
C GLN A 108 39.10 10.51 -7.22
N ASP A 109 40.42 10.26 -7.17
CA ASP A 109 41.23 10.55 -5.97
C ASP A 109 41.17 12.04 -5.59
N GLN A 110 41.28 12.94 -6.58
CA GLN A 110 41.23 14.39 -6.34
C GLN A 110 39.82 14.87 -5.92
N ARG A 111 38.74 14.31 -6.50
CA ARG A 111 37.37 14.58 -6.01
C ARG A 111 37.18 14.04 -4.59
N ALA A 112 37.74 12.87 -4.27
CA ALA A 112 37.66 12.29 -2.93
C ALA A 112 38.39 13.12 -1.85
N LEU A 113 39.51 13.77 -2.20
CA LEU A 113 40.16 14.77 -1.34
C LEU A 113 39.30 16.05 -1.18
N SER A 114 38.66 16.53 -2.25
CA SER A 114 37.70 17.66 -2.16
C SER A 114 36.49 17.32 -1.29
N ASP A 115 36.03 16.08 -1.31
CA ASP A 115 34.94 15.55 -0.47
C ASP A 115 35.39 15.27 0.97
N ALA A 116 36.69 15.37 1.25
CA ALA A 116 37.24 15.29 2.59
C ALA A 116 37.22 16.62 3.35
N GLN A 117 37.07 17.76 2.68
CA GLN A 117 37.09 19.09 3.30
C GLN A 117 35.85 19.40 4.18
N MET A 118 34.82 18.55 4.18
CA MET A 118 33.53 18.79 4.87
C MET A 118 32.97 20.21 4.63
N ASN A 119 32.96 20.63 3.36
CA ASN A 119 32.51 21.95 2.95
C ASN A 119 31.56 21.83 1.76
N SER A 120 30.25 21.94 1.99
CA SER A 120 29.21 21.75 0.96
C SER A 120 29.36 22.70 -0.25
N THR A 121 29.91 23.90 -0.06
CA THR A 121 30.25 24.84 -1.14
C THR A 121 31.32 24.30 -2.09
N ASN A 122 32.23 23.44 -1.61
CA ASN A 122 33.24 22.74 -2.43
C ASN A 122 32.82 21.32 -2.82
N THR A 123 32.05 20.63 -1.99
CA THR A 123 31.70 19.21 -2.14
C THR A 123 30.45 18.99 -3.00
N LEU A 124 29.44 19.87 -2.96
CA LEU A 124 28.12 19.60 -3.56
C LEU A 124 27.71 20.56 -4.69
N TYR A 125 28.41 21.67 -4.91
CA TYR A 125 28.04 22.66 -5.92
C TYR A 125 27.92 22.06 -7.34
N ASP A 126 28.76 21.09 -7.68
CA ASP A 126 28.77 20.45 -9.00
C ASP A 126 27.55 19.55 -9.26
N ALA A 127 26.82 19.15 -8.22
CA ALA A 127 25.51 18.49 -8.35
C ALA A 127 24.48 19.36 -9.10
N LEU A 128 24.63 20.68 -9.05
CA LEU A 128 23.73 21.63 -9.71
C LEU A 128 24.09 21.87 -11.19
N GLY A 129 25.01 21.06 -11.74
CA GLY A 129 25.61 21.27 -13.05
C GLY A 129 26.62 22.43 -13.06
N PRO A 130 27.51 22.52 -14.06
CA PRO A 130 28.62 23.47 -14.05
C PRO A 130 28.18 24.94 -14.16
N THR A 131 26.95 25.21 -14.62
CA THR A 131 26.41 26.58 -14.71
C THR A 131 25.83 27.07 -13.38
N ILE A 132 24.78 26.40 -12.87
CA ILE A 132 24.10 26.83 -11.64
C ILE A 132 24.97 26.57 -10.40
N GLY A 133 25.74 25.48 -10.42
CA GLY A 133 26.77 25.21 -9.40
C GLY A 133 27.83 26.31 -9.31
N GLY A 134 28.22 26.89 -10.46
CA GLY A 134 29.15 28.02 -10.51
C GLY A 134 28.61 29.27 -9.80
N TYR A 135 27.34 29.61 -10.04
CA TYR A 135 26.67 30.72 -9.34
C TYR A 135 26.51 30.40 -7.85
N PHE A 136 25.93 29.26 -7.48
CA PHE A 136 25.76 28.82 -6.08
C PHE A 136 27.07 28.87 -5.30
N LYS A 137 28.17 28.38 -5.87
CA LYS A 137 29.48 28.45 -5.24
C LYS A 137 29.94 29.91 -5.04
N SER A 138 29.93 30.73 -6.09
CA SER A 138 30.33 32.14 -6.00
C SER A 138 29.46 32.94 -5.02
N ASP A 139 28.17 32.61 -4.92
CA ASP A 139 27.20 33.31 -4.09
C ASP A 139 27.28 32.90 -2.61
N MET A 140 27.63 31.65 -2.33
CA MET A 140 28.03 31.21 -0.99
C MET A 140 29.36 31.86 -0.56
N GLU A 141 30.36 31.93 -1.44
CA GLU A 141 31.68 32.54 -1.17
C GLU A 141 31.60 34.07 -0.98
N ASP A 142 30.78 34.77 -1.80
CA ASP A 142 30.50 36.20 -1.66
C ASP A 142 29.59 36.54 -0.45
N GLY A 143 28.95 35.53 0.15
CA GLY A 143 27.97 35.71 1.24
C GLY A 143 26.62 36.28 0.80
N LYS A 144 26.23 36.07 -0.47
CA LYS A 144 24.91 36.45 -1.03
C LYS A 144 23.78 35.49 -0.62
N LEU A 145 24.13 34.30 -0.13
CA LEU A 145 23.20 33.23 0.31
C LEU A 145 23.20 33.00 1.85
N PRO A 146 23.02 34.03 2.71
CA PRO A 146 23.16 33.89 4.15
C PRO A 146 22.09 33.01 4.82
N LYS A 147 20.85 32.95 4.31
CA LYS A 147 19.80 32.06 4.85
C LYS A 147 20.08 30.61 4.50
N THR A 148 20.53 30.38 3.27
CA THR A 148 20.95 29.06 2.77
C THR A 148 22.13 28.53 3.58
N ALA A 149 23.15 29.37 3.81
CA ALA A 149 24.27 29.03 4.66
C ALA A 149 23.84 28.70 6.11
N ALA A 150 23.00 29.53 6.73
CA ALA A 150 22.50 29.29 8.08
C ALA A 150 21.62 28.02 8.20
N PHE A 151 20.82 27.71 7.17
CA PHE A 151 20.04 26.48 7.11
C PHE A 151 20.94 25.25 6.96
N LEU A 152 21.91 25.27 6.04
CA LEU A 152 22.88 24.18 5.88
C LEU A 152 23.75 23.99 7.14
N GLU A 153 24.07 25.07 7.88
CA GLU A 153 24.74 25.01 9.19
C GLU A 153 23.85 24.38 10.29
N ALA A 154 22.52 24.45 10.15
CA ALA A 154 21.59 23.73 11.02
C ALA A 154 21.47 22.24 10.63
N MET A 155 21.51 21.93 9.33
CA MET A 155 21.48 20.55 8.82
C MET A 155 22.73 19.77 9.21
N ASP A 156 23.93 20.37 9.14
CA ASP A 156 25.18 19.80 9.65
C ASP A 156 25.04 19.26 11.08
N LYS A 157 24.40 20.06 11.95
CA LYS A 157 24.23 19.79 13.39
C LYS A 157 23.05 18.88 13.73
N SER A 158 22.29 18.41 12.73
CA SER A 158 21.05 17.66 12.95
C SER A 158 21.25 16.27 13.57
N VAL A 159 22.44 15.68 13.43
CA VAL A 159 22.76 14.33 13.95
C VAL A 159 24.26 14.20 14.25
N SER A 160 24.60 13.37 15.24
CA SER A 160 25.99 13.05 15.60
C SER A 160 26.23 11.55 15.48
N THR A 161 27.38 11.17 14.90
CA THR A 161 27.84 9.77 14.86
C THR A 161 28.69 9.37 16.07
N GLY A 162 28.95 10.28 17.01
CA GLY A 162 29.89 10.07 18.13
C GLY A 162 29.54 8.87 19.02
N ASP A 163 28.30 8.82 19.52
CA ASP A 163 27.82 7.73 20.40
C ASP A 163 27.82 6.38 19.68
N ALA A 164 27.39 6.35 18.41
CA ALA A 164 27.41 5.15 17.58
C ALA A 164 28.85 4.65 17.35
N LYS A 165 29.78 5.54 16.96
CA LYS A 165 31.21 5.19 16.77
C LYS A 165 31.86 4.68 18.04
N GLY A 166 31.50 5.23 19.20
CA GLY A 166 31.92 4.75 20.51
C GLY A 166 31.35 3.37 20.85
N THR A 167 30.09 3.14 20.52
CA THR A 167 29.37 1.86 20.72
C THR A 167 29.93 0.73 19.87
N TYR A 168 30.02 0.91 18.54
CA TYR A 168 30.38 -0.18 17.62
C TYR A 168 31.90 -0.42 17.54
N ALA A 169 32.71 0.66 17.64
CA ALA A 169 34.16 0.61 17.65
C ALA A 169 34.82 -0.19 16.49
N HIS A 170 34.17 -0.29 15.32
CA HIS A 170 34.68 -1.03 14.15
C HIS A 170 36.03 -0.45 13.65
N PRO A 171 37.09 -1.26 13.47
CA PRO A 171 38.41 -0.77 13.02
C PRO A 171 38.40 -0.44 11.52
N ARG A 172 39.17 0.57 11.12
CA ARG A 172 39.23 1.07 9.73
C ARG A 172 39.92 0.08 8.76
N PRO A 173 39.69 0.19 7.45
CA PRO A 173 40.23 -0.76 6.46
C PRO A 173 41.77 -0.90 6.48
N TYR A 174 42.48 0.21 6.73
CA TYR A 174 43.93 0.34 6.57
C TYR A 174 44.76 0.06 7.85
N VAL A 175 44.15 -0.29 8.98
CA VAL A 175 44.87 -0.57 10.24
C VAL A 175 45.08 -2.07 10.46
N ASP A 176 45.86 -2.46 11.48
CA ASP A 176 45.81 -3.82 12.00
C ASP A 176 44.51 -3.99 12.82
N ARG A 177 43.51 -4.59 12.18
CA ARG A 177 42.18 -4.83 12.73
C ARG A 177 42.18 -5.96 13.75
N ALA A 178 43.18 -6.84 13.76
CA ALA A 178 43.30 -7.95 14.70
C ALA A 178 43.90 -7.53 16.05
N ASN A 179 44.68 -6.43 16.07
CA ASN A 179 45.29 -5.86 17.28
C ASN A 179 44.85 -4.39 17.54
N TYR A 180 43.66 -4.02 17.06
CA TYR A 180 43.14 -2.66 17.14
C TYR A 180 43.08 -2.14 18.59
N LYS A 181 43.69 -0.98 18.84
CA LYS A 181 43.84 -0.37 20.18
C LYS A 181 44.55 -1.23 21.23
N GLY A 182 45.25 -2.28 20.80
CA GLY A 182 45.87 -3.27 21.69
C GLY A 182 44.91 -4.36 22.18
N GLU A 183 43.61 -4.29 21.84
CA GLU A 183 42.67 -5.39 22.04
C GLU A 183 42.85 -6.45 20.95
N LYS A 184 42.62 -7.72 21.29
CA LYS A 184 42.70 -8.84 20.34
C LYS A 184 41.33 -9.19 19.80
N ILE A 185 41.17 -9.00 18.49
CA ILE A 185 39.91 -9.14 17.78
C ILE A 185 39.93 -10.44 16.95
N ASP A 186 38.91 -11.28 17.12
CA ASP A 186 38.68 -12.46 16.28
C ASP A 186 38.03 -12.02 14.96
N LEU A 187 38.79 -12.11 13.88
CA LEU A 187 38.32 -11.78 12.53
C LEU A 187 37.74 -12.99 11.78
N LYS A 188 37.59 -14.16 12.43
CA LYS A 188 36.96 -15.37 11.86
C LYS A 188 37.58 -15.89 10.54
N GLY A 189 38.81 -15.48 10.25
CA GLY A 189 39.52 -15.81 8.99
C GLY A 189 39.58 -14.67 7.97
N LEU A 190 38.91 -13.53 8.22
CA LEU A 190 39.08 -12.32 7.43
C LEU A 190 40.48 -11.71 7.65
N LYS A 191 40.92 -10.87 6.69
CA LYS A 191 42.26 -10.26 6.66
C LYS A 191 42.49 -9.34 7.86
N SER A 192 43.65 -9.43 8.52
CA SER A 192 44.04 -8.51 9.60
C SER A 192 44.19 -7.06 9.14
N THR A 193 44.64 -6.85 7.90
CA THR A 193 44.74 -5.54 7.24
C THR A 193 44.38 -5.73 5.77
N LEU A 194 43.61 -4.81 5.20
CA LEU A 194 43.24 -4.83 3.78
C LEU A 194 44.32 -4.19 2.90
N ASP A 195 44.39 -4.59 1.63
CA ASP A 195 45.32 -4.00 0.66
C ASP A 195 44.80 -2.63 0.18
N ILE A 196 44.93 -1.64 1.06
CA ILE A 196 44.51 -0.26 0.84
C ILE A 196 45.67 0.57 0.31
N LYS A 197 45.50 1.19 -0.86
CA LYS A 197 46.39 2.26 -1.33
C LYS A 197 45.95 3.57 -0.69
N LYS A 198 46.84 4.18 0.09
CA LYS A 198 46.60 5.51 0.64
C LYS A 198 46.69 6.57 -0.45
N VAL A 199 45.71 7.46 -0.54
CA VAL A 199 45.73 8.59 -1.47
C VAL A 199 46.72 9.64 -0.93
N PRO A 200 47.81 10.00 -1.65
CA PRO A 200 48.92 10.78 -1.08
C PRO A 200 48.54 12.15 -0.49
N GLY A 201 47.51 12.79 -1.03
CA GLY A 201 46.99 14.06 -0.52
C GLY A 201 46.29 13.97 0.85
N TYR A 202 45.98 12.76 1.33
CA TYR A 202 45.33 12.54 2.63
C TYR A 202 46.33 12.18 3.74
N GLU A 203 47.61 11.98 3.40
CA GLU A 203 48.72 11.93 4.38
C GLU A 203 49.31 13.32 4.72
N ASN A 204 48.92 14.36 3.96
CA ASN A 204 49.29 15.76 4.18
C ASN A 204 48.07 16.64 3.85
N PHE A 205 46.95 16.44 4.55
CA PHE A 205 45.66 17.01 4.18
C PHE A 205 45.51 18.45 4.68
N ASP A 206 45.22 19.36 3.76
CA ASP A 206 44.93 20.77 4.06
C ASP A 206 43.41 20.96 4.26
N TRP A 207 43.02 21.26 5.50
CA TRP A 207 41.65 21.54 5.91
C TRP A 207 41.15 22.93 5.48
N GLY A 208 42.03 23.82 5.01
CA GLY A 208 41.69 25.18 4.56
C GLY A 208 41.34 26.17 5.67
N ASP A 209 41.53 25.80 6.94
CA ASP A 209 41.29 26.64 8.12
C ASP A 209 42.46 27.58 8.45
N GLY A 210 43.65 27.30 7.90
CA GLY A 210 44.89 28.05 8.11
C GLY A 210 45.86 27.43 9.12
N GLU A 211 45.58 26.23 9.64
CA GLU A 211 46.54 25.41 10.37
C GLU A 211 47.54 24.72 9.41
N ALA A 212 48.48 23.93 9.95
CA ALA A 212 49.37 23.11 9.14
C ALA A 212 48.66 21.82 8.67
N PRO A 213 48.93 21.30 7.45
CA PRO A 213 48.33 20.06 6.97
C PRO A 213 48.63 18.87 7.89
N ASP A 214 47.60 18.09 8.21
CA ASP A 214 47.65 16.94 9.14
C ASP A 214 47.63 15.60 8.38
N ASN A 215 48.15 14.52 9.00
CA ASN A 215 48.08 13.17 8.44
C ASN A 215 46.77 12.49 8.91
N GLU A 216 45.73 12.56 8.08
CA GLU A 216 44.40 12.04 8.41
C GLU A 216 44.39 10.53 8.62
N TYR A 217 45.25 9.76 7.95
CA TYR A 217 45.35 8.32 8.23
C TYR A 217 45.86 8.04 9.65
N GLU A 218 46.73 8.88 10.21
CA GLU A 218 47.16 8.76 11.62
C GLU A 218 46.08 9.28 12.57
N GLY A 219 45.53 10.48 12.32
CA GLY A 219 44.50 11.09 13.14
C GLY A 219 43.22 10.24 13.27
N LEU A 220 42.86 9.51 12.20
CA LEU A 220 41.69 8.64 12.19
C LEU A 220 41.98 7.20 12.67
N ALA A 221 43.24 6.79 12.85
CA ALA A 221 43.62 5.39 13.12
C ALA A 221 42.98 4.78 14.38
N GLU A 222 42.76 5.58 15.43
CA GLU A 222 42.09 5.16 16.67
C GLU A 222 40.59 5.52 16.72
N SER A 223 39.99 5.93 15.61
CA SER A 223 38.56 6.27 15.53
C SER A 223 37.74 5.18 14.83
N GLY A 224 36.60 4.81 15.42
CA GLY A 224 35.70 3.79 14.85
C GLY A 224 35.19 4.18 13.46
N SER A 225 35.16 3.24 12.53
CA SER A 225 34.71 3.45 11.15
C SER A 225 33.19 3.63 11.09
N PHE A 226 32.44 2.71 11.70
CA PHE A 226 30.99 2.62 11.59
C PHE A 226 30.24 3.51 12.59
N PRO A 227 29.18 4.25 12.19
CA PRO A 227 28.87 4.68 10.81
C PRO A 227 29.81 5.81 10.35
N SER A 228 29.91 6.07 9.05
CA SER A 228 30.82 7.11 8.53
C SER A 228 30.32 8.53 8.79
N GLY A 229 30.97 9.26 9.70
CA GLY A 229 30.61 10.65 10.02
C GLY A 229 30.78 11.63 8.86
N HIS A 230 31.81 11.44 8.01
CA HIS A 230 31.98 12.21 6.78
C HIS A 230 30.86 11.93 5.75
N THR A 231 30.37 10.70 5.69
CA THR A 231 29.19 10.37 4.89
C THR A 231 27.93 11.00 5.49
N THR A 232 27.77 10.94 6.83
CA THR A 232 26.66 11.60 7.51
C THR A 232 26.63 13.10 7.20
N PHE A 233 27.78 13.80 7.22
CA PHE A 233 27.88 15.18 6.76
C PHE A 233 27.41 15.35 5.31
N ALA A 234 27.94 14.54 4.38
CA ALA A 234 27.54 14.62 2.98
C ALA A 234 26.03 14.42 2.80
N PHE A 235 25.41 13.51 3.56
CA PHE A 235 23.97 13.28 3.54
C PHE A 235 23.15 14.34 4.29
N THR A 236 23.61 14.93 5.39
CA THR A 236 22.85 16.04 6.02
C THR A 236 22.86 17.29 5.15
N GLN A 237 24.02 17.64 4.58
CA GLN A 237 24.13 18.72 3.60
C GLN A 237 23.32 18.41 2.33
N GLY A 238 23.40 17.18 1.85
CA GLY A 238 22.74 16.69 0.64
C GLY A 238 21.21 16.71 0.73
N VAL A 239 20.67 16.00 1.73
CA VAL A 239 19.22 15.91 1.98
C VAL A 239 18.66 17.28 2.38
N GLY A 240 19.42 18.08 3.13
CA GLY A 240 19.08 19.48 3.38
C GLY A 240 18.95 20.30 2.09
N LEU A 241 19.94 20.23 1.21
CA LEU A 241 19.93 20.94 -0.07
C LEU A 241 18.82 20.45 -1.00
N SER A 242 18.56 19.14 -1.09
CA SER A 242 17.43 18.61 -1.88
C SER A 242 16.06 18.95 -1.28
N ALA A 243 15.97 19.12 0.04
CA ALA A 243 14.75 19.59 0.71
C ALA A 243 14.46 21.10 0.51
N ILE A 244 15.38 21.88 -0.09
CA ILE A 244 15.13 23.28 -0.51
C ILE A 244 15.24 23.48 -2.03
N LEU A 245 15.89 22.57 -2.75
CA LEU A 245 16.07 22.56 -4.20
C LEU A 245 15.69 21.19 -4.83
N PRO A 246 14.45 20.69 -4.59
CA PRO A 246 13.99 19.39 -5.10
C PRO A 246 14.03 19.26 -6.62
N GLU A 247 14.02 20.38 -7.36
CA GLU A 247 14.17 20.42 -8.82
C GLU A 247 15.50 19.84 -9.34
N LEU A 248 16.48 19.65 -8.45
CA LEU A 248 17.77 18.98 -8.70
C LEU A 248 18.02 17.83 -7.72
N GLY A 249 16.99 17.36 -7.01
CA GLY A 249 17.06 16.31 -5.99
C GLY A 249 17.75 15.02 -6.44
N PRO A 250 17.46 14.45 -7.63
CA PRO A 250 18.14 13.25 -8.12
C PRO A 250 19.65 13.46 -8.29
N GLN A 251 20.06 14.61 -8.82
CA GLN A 251 21.47 14.96 -9.05
C GLN A 251 22.21 15.22 -7.73
N ILE A 252 21.57 15.97 -6.81
CA ILE A 252 22.08 16.21 -5.44
C ILE A 252 22.31 14.88 -4.72
N MET A 253 21.29 14.02 -4.62
CA MET A 253 21.41 12.76 -3.90
C MET A 253 22.41 11.79 -4.55
N THR A 254 22.55 11.80 -5.87
CA THR A 254 23.60 11.04 -6.58
C THR A 254 25.00 11.55 -6.25
N ARG A 255 25.23 12.87 -6.26
CA ARG A 255 26.53 13.45 -5.88
C ARG A 255 26.89 13.17 -4.41
N VAL A 256 25.88 13.12 -3.55
CA VAL A 256 25.99 12.81 -2.12
C VAL A 256 26.35 11.34 -1.88
N SER A 257 25.72 10.39 -2.59
CA SER A 257 26.11 8.98 -2.51
C SER A 257 27.53 8.76 -3.04
N GLU A 258 27.96 9.57 -4.02
CA GLU A 258 29.34 9.59 -4.49
C GLU A 258 30.33 10.16 -3.46
N ALA A 259 29.99 11.23 -2.75
CA ALA A 259 30.81 11.76 -1.66
C ALA A 259 30.99 10.75 -0.50
N GLY A 260 29.95 9.93 -0.24
CA GLY A 260 30.05 8.76 0.64
C GLY A 260 30.97 7.67 0.08
N ASN A 261 30.75 7.23 -1.17
CA ASN A 261 31.58 6.24 -1.87
C ASN A 261 33.06 6.67 -1.95
N ASN A 262 33.33 7.97 -2.08
CA ASN A 262 34.66 8.54 -2.08
C ASN A 262 35.40 8.39 -0.73
N ARG A 263 34.73 7.98 0.34
CA ARG A 263 35.37 7.61 1.62
C ARG A 263 35.90 6.17 1.61
N ILE A 264 35.35 5.34 0.73
CA ILE A 264 35.90 4.03 0.34
C ILE A 264 37.08 4.25 -0.63
N VAL A 265 37.01 5.23 -1.55
CA VAL A 265 38.15 5.63 -2.41
C VAL A 265 39.38 6.01 -1.58
N LEU A 266 39.23 6.85 -0.56
CA LEU A 266 40.32 7.16 0.39
C LEU A 266 40.72 5.95 1.27
N GLY A 267 40.01 4.83 1.22
CA GLY A 267 40.31 3.60 1.97
C GLY A 267 40.10 3.71 3.47
N VAL A 268 39.31 4.69 3.95
CA VAL A 268 39.12 4.96 5.40
C VAL A 268 37.77 4.50 5.95
N HIS A 269 36.86 4.08 5.08
CA HIS A 269 35.51 3.59 5.41
C HIS A 269 35.09 2.44 4.49
N TYR A 270 34.20 1.58 4.99
CA TYR A 270 33.61 0.44 4.27
C TYR A 270 32.20 0.78 3.74
N PRO A 271 31.68 0.07 2.71
CA PRO A 271 30.28 0.14 2.26
C PRO A 271 29.24 0.20 3.38
N LEU A 272 29.31 -0.65 4.42
CA LEU A 272 28.37 -0.59 5.55
C LEU A 272 28.48 0.72 6.35
N ASP A 273 29.68 1.30 6.51
CA ASP A 273 29.83 2.63 7.12
C ASP A 273 29.10 3.71 6.30
N ILE A 274 29.06 3.56 4.97
CA ILE A 274 28.40 4.52 4.07
C ILE A 274 26.88 4.35 4.17
N MET A 275 26.36 3.12 4.19
CA MET A 275 24.94 2.83 4.40
C MET A 275 24.45 3.37 5.77
N GLY A 276 25.22 3.16 6.84
CA GLY A 276 24.93 3.76 8.15
C GLY A 276 25.01 5.29 8.16
N GLY A 277 25.87 5.87 7.32
CA GLY A 277 25.97 7.33 7.13
C GLY A 277 24.79 7.92 6.36
N HIS A 278 24.25 7.21 5.37
CA HIS A 278 23.01 7.55 4.65
C HIS A 278 21.81 7.57 5.60
N ILE A 279 21.61 6.48 6.36
CA ILE A 279 20.57 6.38 7.40
C ILE A 279 20.65 7.58 8.35
N ALA A 280 21.86 7.88 8.86
CA ALA A 280 22.08 8.98 9.77
C ALA A 280 21.67 10.34 9.21
N GLY A 281 22.09 10.68 7.98
CA GLY A 281 21.81 11.98 7.39
C GLY A 281 20.34 12.19 7.04
N ALA A 282 19.66 11.14 6.56
CA ALA A 282 18.22 11.18 6.26
C ALA A 282 17.39 11.40 7.53
N TYR A 283 17.61 10.57 8.55
CA TYR A 283 16.99 10.68 9.87
C TYR A 283 17.25 12.05 10.52
N GLY A 284 18.50 12.53 10.49
CA GLY A 284 18.90 13.81 11.07
C GLY A 284 18.12 14.99 10.46
N VAL A 285 18.13 15.10 9.13
CA VAL A 285 17.46 16.20 8.43
C VAL A 285 15.95 16.16 8.63
N ALA A 286 15.32 15.00 8.53
CA ALA A 286 13.88 14.84 8.77
C ALA A 286 13.48 15.23 10.20
N THR A 287 14.29 14.84 11.19
CA THR A 287 14.07 15.19 12.61
C THR A 287 14.28 16.68 12.85
N ALA A 288 15.27 17.30 12.23
CA ALA A 288 15.51 18.74 12.34
C ALA A 288 14.39 19.56 11.68
N LEU A 289 13.90 19.15 10.51
CA LEU A 289 12.77 19.78 9.82
C LEU A 289 11.43 19.64 10.57
N ASN A 290 11.36 18.80 11.61
CA ASN A 290 10.19 18.71 12.50
C ASN A 290 10.08 19.91 13.47
N ASP A 291 11.15 20.71 13.64
CA ASP A 291 11.07 22.01 14.32
C ASP A 291 10.49 23.07 13.36
N PRO A 292 9.34 23.71 13.68
CA PRO A 292 8.74 24.75 12.84
C PRO A 292 9.68 25.95 12.56
N ALA A 293 10.67 26.22 13.41
CA ALA A 293 11.68 27.24 13.17
C ALA A 293 12.66 26.83 12.05
N VAL A 294 13.04 25.54 12.00
CA VAL A 294 13.94 24.99 10.98
C VAL A 294 13.19 24.76 9.66
N ALA A 295 11.93 24.30 9.70
CA ALA A 295 11.06 24.26 8.53
C ALA A 295 10.88 25.65 7.90
N LYS A 296 10.75 26.69 8.73
CA LYS A 296 10.71 28.09 8.27
C LYS A 296 12.05 28.56 7.69
N GLN A 297 13.18 28.14 8.26
CA GLN A 297 14.51 28.39 7.66
C GLN A 297 14.65 27.74 6.28
N ALA A 298 14.15 26.51 6.10
CA ALA A 298 14.15 25.83 4.81
C ALA A 298 13.37 26.61 3.74
N GLN A 299 12.16 27.07 4.08
CA GLN A 299 11.34 27.92 3.19
C GLN A 299 12.04 29.25 2.87
N GLU A 300 12.67 29.88 3.85
CA GLU A 300 13.41 31.13 3.65
C GLU A 300 14.69 30.95 2.81
N ALA A 301 15.38 29.81 2.93
CA ALA A 301 16.54 29.45 2.11
C ALA A 301 16.14 29.10 0.67
N ARG A 302 15.03 28.35 0.48
CA ARG A 302 14.47 28.07 -0.86
C ARG A 302 14.13 29.35 -1.62
N ALA A 303 13.45 30.30 -0.97
CA ALA A 303 13.12 31.59 -1.57
C ALA A 303 14.38 32.45 -1.86
N GLU A 304 15.43 32.32 -1.05
CA GLU A 304 16.72 32.97 -1.30
C GLU A 304 17.42 32.37 -2.55
N LEU A 305 17.52 31.04 -2.64
CA LEU A 305 18.08 30.33 -3.81
C LEU A 305 17.33 30.67 -5.10
N GLN A 306 15.99 30.59 -5.10
CA GLN A 306 15.16 30.92 -6.27
C GLN A 306 15.42 32.35 -6.77
N SER A 307 15.53 33.31 -5.85
CA SER A 307 15.75 34.73 -6.14
C SER A 307 17.17 35.01 -6.64
N VAL A 308 18.19 34.55 -5.90
CA VAL A 308 19.60 34.88 -6.17
C VAL A 308 20.09 34.15 -7.43
N LEU A 309 19.94 32.83 -7.49
CA LEU A 309 20.39 32.06 -8.66
C LEU A 309 19.58 32.38 -9.91
N GLY A 310 18.28 32.66 -9.76
CA GLY A 310 17.43 33.17 -10.85
C GLY A 310 17.94 34.50 -11.40
N ALA A 311 18.27 35.45 -10.53
CA ALA A 311 18.84 36.75 -10.92
C ALA A 311 20.20 36.60 -11.60
N ASP A 312 21.09 35.73 -11.11
CA ASP A 312 22.40 35.51 -11.71
C ASP A 312 22.30 34.84 -13.09
N CYS A 313 21.36 33.90 -13.29
CA CYS A 313 21.03 33.36 -14.61
C CYS A 313 20.51 34.43 -15.58
N GLN A 314 19.75 35.42 -15.11
CA GLN A 314 19.32 36.55 -15.94
C GLN A 314 20.48 37.50 -16.26
N ALA A 315 21.30 37.86 -15.26
CA ALA A 315 22.44 38.77 -15.43
C ALA A 315 23.48 38.22 -16.41
N ASN A 316 23.75 36.91 -16.33
CA ASN A 316 24.63 36.18 -17.24
C ASN A 316 23.96 35.78 -18.57
N LYS A 317 22.69 36.16 -18.79
CA LYS A 317 21.90 35.94 -20.02
C LYS A 317 21.67 34.47 -20.38
N VAL A 318 21.70 33.58 -19.39
CA VAL A 318 21.23 32.20 -19.53
C VAL A 318 19.72 32.20 -19.75
N THR A 319 19.00 33.01 -18.97
CA THR A 319 17.54 33.22 -19.08
C THR A 319 17.19 34.67 -19.41
N LYS A 320 15.96 34.90 -19.86
CA LYS A 320 15.38 36.26 -19.97
C LYS A 320 14.78 36.76 -18.66
N ASN A 321 14.33 35.84 -17.80
CA ASN A 321 13.65 36.12 -16.55
C ASN A 321 14.57 35.76 -15.38
N ALA A 322 14.47 36.51 -14.27
CA ALA A 322 15.10 36.17 -13.00
C ALA A 322 14.31 35.05 -12.30
N ASP A 323 14.41 33.83 -12.84
CA ASP A 323 13.68 32.65 -12.40
C ASP A 323 14.61 31.41 -12.47
N LEU A 324 14.79 30.76 -11.33
CA LEU A 324 15.63 29.58 -11.21
C LEU A 324 15.02 28.36 -11.93
N HIS A 325 13.69 28.21 -12.00
CA HIS A 325 13.07 27.10 -12.71
C HIS A 325 13.31 27.20 -14.23
N SER A 326 13.14 28.39 -14.81
CA SER A 326 13.57 28.69 -16.18
C SER A 326 15.07 28.42 -16.36
N CYS A 327 15.91 28.71 -15.36
CA CYS A 327 17.35 28.48 -15.48
C CYS A 327 17.70 26.99 -15.48
N ILE A 328 17.15 26.18 -14.57
CA ILE A 328 17.35 24.73 -14.50
C ILE A 328 16.98 24.07 -15.84
N ASN A 329 15.82 24.41 -16.40
CA ASN A 329 15.37 23.89 -17.69
C ASN A 329 16.24 24.37 -18.88
N THR A 330 16.76 25.60 -18.83
CA THR A 330 17.59 26.16 -19.92
C THR A 330 19.02 25.63 -19.88
N THR A 331 19.58 25.47 -18.69
CA THR A 331 20.89 24.85 -18.48
C THR A 331 20.87 23.34 -18.68
N ASN A 332 19.68 22.71 -18.58
CA ASN A 332 19.51 21.25 -18.55
C ASN A 332 20.20 20.65 -17.31
N ALA A 333 20.23 21.40 -16.20
CA ALA A 333 20.88 20.99 -14.94
C ALA A 333 20.27 19.72 -14.36
N ASN A 334 18.94 19.58 -14.50
CA ASN A 334 18.14 18.42 -14.13
C ASN A 334 18.10 17.32 -15.21
N GLY A 335 18.64 17.56 -16.41
CA GLY A 335 18.07 16.95 -17.62
C GLY A 335 18.83 15.77 -18.23
N GLN A 336 18.08 15.01 -19.02
CA GLN A 336 18.36 13.74 -19.72
C GLN A 336 19.61 13.66 -20.64
N SER A 337 20.49 14.67 -20.70
CA SER A 337 21.74 14.54 -21.47
C SER A 337 22.78 15.62 -21.17
N SER A 338 23.96 15.17 -20.75
CA SER A 338 25.24 15.92 -20.69
C SER A 338 25.68 16.58 -22.01
N LYS A 339 25.06 16.25 -23.16
CA LYS A 339 25.43 16.79 -24.48
C LYS A 339 24.92 18.22 -24.75
N LYS A 340 24.24 18.85 -23.79
CA LYS A 340 23.77 20.25 -23.88
C LYS A 340 24.88 21.23 -23.51
N PRO A 341 24.89 22.48 -24.02
CA PRO A 341 25.99 23.43 -23.80
C PRO A 341 26.28 23.82 -22.34
N TYR A 342 25.36 23.56 -21.42
CA TYR A 342 25.39 24.05 -20.03
C TYR A 342 25.45 22.95 -18.95
N GLY A 343 25.18 21.69 -19.32
CA GLY A 343 25.35 20.48 -18.51
C GLY A 343 24.41 20.28 -17.30
N GLY A 344 24.16 19.01 -16.99
CA GLY A 344 23.70 18.56 -15.66
C GLY A 344 24.85 18.01 -14.82
N TYR A 345 24.55 17.35 -13.71
CA TYR A 345 25.57 16.62 -12.95
C TYR A 345 26.18 15.47 -13.78
N THR A 346 27.51 15.32 -13.72
CA THR A 346 28.23 14.25 -14.42
C THR A 346 29.46 13.75 -13.64
N ASN A 347 29.85 12.51 -13.92
CA ASN A 347 31.18 11.97 -13.64
C ASN A 347 31.68 11.14 -14.84
N ASP A 348 32.98 10.89 -14.91
CA ASP A 348 33.61 10.07 -15.97
C ASP A 348 34.15 8.72 -15.45
N PHE A 349 33.94 8.40 -14.17
CA PHE A 349 34.49 7.21 -13.52
C PHE A 349 33.42 6.16 -13.16
N THR A 350 33.88 4.94 -12.93
CA THR A 350 33.08 3.74 -12.62
C THR A 350 33.78 2.93 -11.55
N ASP A 351 33.03 2.24 -10.70
CA ASP A 351 33.57 1.49 -9.57
C ASP A 351 33.03 0.05 -9.50
N ALA A 352 33.28 -0.62 -8.38
CA ALA A 352 32.87 -2.00 -8.18
C ALA A 352 31.32 -2.18 -8.12
N VAL A 353 30.57 -1.11 -7.87
CA VAL A 353 29.10 -1.05 -7.82
C VAL A 353 28.53 -0.35 -9.07
N VAL A 354 28.99 0.87 -9.36
CA VAL A 354 28.48 1.73 -10.43
C VAL A 354 29.26 1.49 -11.73
N LYS A 355 28.66 0.75 -12.66
CA LYS A 355 29.31 0.26 -13.90
C LYS A 355 29.28 1.21 -15.09
N ASN A 356 28.53 2.29 -15.02
CA ASN A 356 28.44 3.32 -16.06
C ASN A 356 28.67 4.70 -15.42
N PRO A 357 29.46 5.61 -16.03
CA PRO A 357 29.58 6.96 -15.50
C PRO A 357 28.28 7.74 -15.65
N VAL A 358 28.04 8.68 -14.74
CA VAL A 358 26.84 9.53 -14.68
C VAL A 358 26.90 10.59 -15.77
N LYS A 359 25.93 10.56 -16.69
CA LYS A 359 25.89 11.38 -17.92
C LYS A 359 24.52 12.02 -18.19
N ASP A 360 23.54 11.69 -17.37
CA ASP A 360 22.11 12.01 -17.47
C ASP A 360 21.41 11.59 -16.16
N GLU A 361 20.13 11.90 -16.02
CA GLU A 361 19.30 11.57 -14.85
C GLU A 361 19.16 10.05 -14.62
N ASP A 362 18.98 9.27 -15.70
CA ASP A 362 18.81 7.81 -15.60
C ASP A 362 20.07 7.12 -15.05
N SER A 363 21.25 7.51 -15.55
CA SER A 363 22.53 7.02 -15.01
C SER A 363 22.82 7.54 -13.60
N ALA A 364 22.31 8.71 -13.22
CA ALA A 364 22.40 9.22 -11.85
C ALA A 364 21.55 8.38 -10.88
N LEU A 365 20.27 8.17 -11.19
CA LEU A 365 19.35 7.32 -10.42
C LEU A 365 19.89 5.90 -10.25
N ALA A 366 20.38 5.28 -11.34
CA ALA A 366 20.97 3.95 -11.29
C ALA A 366 22.25 3.90 -10.44
N ALA A 367 23.08 4.95 -10.46
CA ALA A 367 24.26 5.04 -9.59
C ALA A 367 23.89 5.22 -8.11
N TYR A 368 22.80 5.94 -7.81
CA TYR A 368 22.27 6.06 -6.44
C TYR A 368 21.71 4.73 -5.93
N GLU A 369 20.79 4.10 -6.67
CA GLU A 369 20.11 2.87 -6.25
C GLU A 369 21.08 1.70 -6.08
N ALA A 370 22.11 1.59 -6.92
CA ALA A 370 23.18 0.62 -6.74
C ALA A 370 23.99 0.87 -5.44
N ARG A 371 24.24 2.14 -5.09
CA ARG A 371 24.91 2.54 -3.83
C ARG A 371 24.01 2.52 -2.59
N MET A 372 22.70 2.28 -2.72
CA MET A 372 21.86 1.98 -1.56
C MET A 372 22.11 0.57 -1.01
N THR A 373 22.50 -0.37 -1.88
CA THR A 373 22.69 -1.79 -1.54
C THR A 373 24.14 -2.25 -1.57
N TYR A 374 25.05 -1.52 -2.26
CA TYR A 374 26.45 -1.91 -2.48
C TYR A 374 26.63 -3.36 -3.00
N GLY A 375 25.61 -3.92 -3.66
CA GLY A 375 25.60 -5.31 -4.11
C GLY A 375 25.60 -6.35 -2.98
N PHE A 376 25.33 -5.97 -1.73
CA PHE A 376 25.08 -6.93 -0.64
C PHE A 376 23.92 -7.85 -0.98
N LYS A 377 23.93 -9.06 -0.43
CA LYS A 377 22.77 -9.96 -0.47
C LYS A 377 21.81 -9.60 0.66
N GLN A 378 20.53 -9.85 0.45
CA GLN A 378 19.55 -9.80 1.53
C GLN A 378 19.88 -10.88 2.57
N THR A 379 20.04 -10.46 3.82
CA THR A 379 20.36 -11.27 5.01
C THR A 379 19.18 -11.37 5.97
N GLY A 380 18.29 -10.37 5.96
CA GLY A 380 17.07 -10.30 6.77
C GLY A 380 15.80 -10.70 6.02
N ASP A 381 14.65 -10.32 6.58
CA ASP A 381 13.32 -10.61 6.04
C ASP A 381 13.02 -9.79 4.78
N THR A 382 12.84 -10.48 3.65
CA THR A 382 12.52 -9.91 2.33
C THR A 382 11.01 -9.82 2.04
N THR A 383 10.17 -10.15 3.03
CA THR A 383 8.71 -10.12 2.92
C THR A 383 8.05 -8.91 3.60
N LYS A 384 8.83 -8.11 4.34
CA LYS A 384 8.34 -6.86 4.95
C LYS A 384 7.78 -5.92 3.88
N ARG A 385 6.68 -5.26 4.24
CA ARG A 385 6.07 -4.13 3.52
C ARG A 385 6.99 -2.91 3.52
N PRO A 386 6.70 -1.89 2.68
CA PRO A 386 7.21 -0.54 2.88
C PRO A 386 6.97 -0.06 4.33
N VAL A 387 7.93 0.66 4.89
CA VAL A 387 7.92 1.14 6.28
C VAL A 387 8.37 2.59 6.22
N VAL A 388 7.46 3.51 6.51
CA VAL A 388 7.73 4.94 6.48
C VAL A 388 7.97 5.42 7.91
N PRO A 389 9.18 5.90 8.25
CA PRO A 389 9.44 6.48 9.55
C PRO A 389 8.58 7.73 9.77
N GLU A 390 8.07 7.93 10.98
CA GLU A 390 7.35 9.14 11.34
C GLU A 390 8.24 10.39 11.13
N GLY A 391 7.70 11.41 10.46
CA GLY A 391 8.42 12.63 10.13
C GLY A 391 9.27 12.53 8.86
N ALA A 392 9.36 11.38 8.19
CA ALA A 392 10.02 11.27 6.88
C ALA A 392 9.33 12.14 5.81
N GLU A 393 8.03 12.40 5.94
CA GLU A 393 7.29 13.38 5.14
C GLU A 393 7.89 14.80 5.16
N ASN A 394 8.62 15.17 6.21
CA ASN A 394 9.23 16.49 6.33
C ASN A 394 10.31 16.73 5.27
N LEU A 395 10.95 15.66 4.74
CA LEU A 395 11.89 15.73 3.63
C LEU A 395 11.27 16.23 2.32
N LEU A 396 9.93 16.13 2.21
CA LEU A 396 9.13 16.54 1.07
C LEU A 396 8.36 17.85 1.32
N ALA A 397 8.49 18.48 2.49
CA ALA A 397 7.66 19.61 2.90
C ALA A 397 7.77 20.89 2.02
N ASN A 398 8.84 21.02 1.23
CA ASN A 398 9.01 22.09 0.24
C ASN A 398 8.89 21.61 -1.22
N VAL A 399 8.45 20.37 -1.45
CA VAL A 399 8.01 19.92 -2.77
C VAL A 399 6.63 20.53 -3.02
N GLU A 400 6.62 21.72 -3.63
CA GLU A 400 5.41 22.50 -3.89
C GLU A 400 4.39 21.72 -4.75
N TYR A 401 4.89 20.89 -5.67
CA TYR A 401 4.13 19.91 -6.44
C TYR A 401 5.06 18.79 -6.89
N PHE A 402 4.56 17.55 -6.89
CA PHE A 402 5.09 16.50 -7.77
C PHE A 402 4.56 16.72 -9.19
N ASN A 403 5.06 16.00 -10.20
CA ASN A 403 4.36 16.00 -11.49
C ASN A 403 2.98 15.35 -11.28
N THR A 404 1.94 16.17 -11.27
CA THR A 404 0.55 15.74 -11.38
C THR A 404 0.10 15.98 -12.82
N ASP A 405 -0.94 15.27 -13.24
CA ASP A 405 -1.50 15.42 -14.59
C ASP A 405 -2.38 16.67 -14.74
N ASP A 406 -2.60 17.41 -13.66
CA ASP A 406 -3.50 18.57 -13.56
C ASP A 406 -2.69 19.88 -13.48
N ALA A 407 -2.41 20.46 -14.66
CA ALA A 407 -1.49 21.60 -14.85
C ALA A 407 -2.07 22.94 -14.35
N SER A 408 -2.17 23.09 -13.04
CA SER A 408 -2.88 24.16 -12.33
C SER A 408 -1.96 25.05 -11.46
N ASP A 409 -2.51 26.10 -10.84
CA ASP A 409 -1.77 27.20 -10.22
C ASP A 409 -1.03 26.77 -8.93
N PRO A 410 0.31 26.93 -8.84
CA PRO A 410 1.09 26.48 -7.67
C PRO A 410 0.75 27.22 -6.36
N SER A 411 -0.11 28.25 -6.40
CA SER A 411 -0.65 28.91 -5.22
C SER A 411 -1.97 28.32 -4.68
N ASP A 412 -2.66 27.41 -5.40
CA ASP A 412 -3.87 26.78 -4.85
C ASP A 412 -3.50 25.75 -3.76
N ALA A 413 -3.88 26.07 -2.52
CA ALA A 413 -3.68 25.24 -1.34
C ALA A 413 -4.33 23.84 -1.46
N LYS A 414 -5.28 23.62 -2.38
CA LYS A 414 -5.88 22.31 -2.64
C LYS A 414 -4.92 21.32 -3.31
N LEU A 415 -3.95 21.80 -4.08
CA LEU A 415 -3.03 20.94 -4.82
C LEU A 415 -1.93 20.35 -3.92
N LYS A 416 -1.74 20.90 -2.72
CA LYS A 416 -0.77 20.41 -1.74
C LYS A 416 -1.09 18.99 -1.30
N PHE A 417 -0.04 18.22 -1.06
CA PHE A 417 -0.13 16.84 -0.60
C PHE A 417 -0.42 16.79 0.90
N THR A 418 -1.25 15.85 1.34
CA THR A 418 -1.43 15.51 2.75
C THR A 418 -0.25 14.70 3.28
N THR A 419 -0.11 14.61 4.60
CA THR A 419 0.92 13.75 5.24
C THR A 419 0.85 12.30 4.75
N ASP A 420 -0.34 11.72 4.60
CA ASP A 420 -0.48 10.35 4.10
C ASP A 420 -0.11 10.24 2.61
N GLU A 421 -0.52 11.20 1.77
CA GLU A 421 -0.12 11.22 0.35
C GLU A 421 1.41 11.33 0.19
N LEU A 422 2.09 12.11 1.03
CA LEU A 422 3.56 12.19 1.07
C LEU A 422 4.19 10.86 1.53
N ARG A 423 3.65 10.23 2.58
CA ARG A 423 4.14 8.93 3.07
C ARG A 423 3.93 7.82 2.04
N GLN A 424 2.82 7.81 1.30
CA GLN A 424 2.60 6.89 0.18
C GLN A 424 3.65 7.06 -0.94
N VAL A 425 4.09 8.28 -1.25
CA VAL A 425 5.20 8.53 -2.21
C VAL A 425 6.55 8.03 -1.67
N ILE A 426 6.81 8.18 -0.37
CA ILE A 426 8.01 7.64 0.28
C ILE A 426 8.00 6.11 0.21
N ALA A 427 6.90 5.46 0.61
CA ALA A 427 6.70 4.01 0.53
C ALA A 427 6.88 3.45 -0.89
N ALA A 428 6.37 4.16 -1.90
CA ALA A 428 6.53 3.80 -3.31
C ALA A 428 7.98 3.85 -3.80
N SER A 429 8.83 4.66 -3.17
CA SER A 429 10.23 4.82 -3.56
C SER A 429 11.13 3.67 -3.12
N GLU A 430 10.76 2.98 -2.03
CA GLU A 430 11.63 2.11 -1.26
C GLU A 430 12.31 1.01 -2.07
N ILE A 431 13.56 0.69 -1.71
CA ILE A 431 14.20 -0.57 -2.13
C ILE A 431 13.60 -1.76 -1.36
N GLN A 432 13.82 -2.97 -1.86
CA GLN A 432 13.34 -4.19 -1.21
C GLN A 432 13.88 -4.35 0.21
N SER A 433 13.10 -4.97 1.09
CA SER A 433 13.48 -5.29 2.46
C SER A 433 14.55 -6.39 2.55
N GLY A 434 15.18 -6.52 3.72
CA GLY A 434 16.12 -7.60 4.06
C GLY A 434 17.59 -7.34 3.74
N TYR A 435 17.99 -6.21 3.17
CA TYR A 435 19.42 -5.84 3.07
C TYR A 435 20.02 -5.54 4.47
N PRO A 436 21.36 -5.59 4.64
CA PRO A 436 22.00 -5.24 5.91
C PRO A 436 21.56 -3.87 6.44
N LEU A 437 21.41 -3.73 7.75
CA LEU A 437 20.89 -2.55 8.47
C LEU A 437 19.39 -2.27 8.32
N ASP A 438 18.68 -2.84 7.34
CA ASP A 438 17.22 -2.68 7.20
C ASP A 438 16.48 -2.97 8.53
N ALA A 439 16.85 -4.08 9.17
CA ALA A 439 16.13 -4.66 10.30
C ALA A 439 15.99 -3.76 11.53
N SER A 440 16.92 -2.82 11.76
CA SER A 440 16.84 -1.82 12.84
C SER A 440 16.68 -0.38 12.32
N SER A 441 16.76 -0.13 11.01
CA SER A 441 16.72 1.23 10.46
C SER A 441 15.32 1.86 10.45
N ASP A 442 14.29 1.14 10.89
CA ASP A 442 12.89 1.60 10.97
C ASP A 442 12.35 2.20 9.65
N GLY A 443 12.90 1.76 8.51
CA GLY A 443 12.59 2.24 7.16
C GLY A 443 13.63 3.20 6.57
N TRP A 444 14.40 3.92 7.39
CA TRP A 444 15.38 4.91 6.95
C TRP A 444 16.43 4.37 5.97
N GLY A 445 16.81 3.09 6.08
CA GLY A 445 17.75 2.46 5.16
C GLY A 445 17.19 2.22 3.75
N ARG A 446 15.87 2.23 3.58
CA ARG A 446 15.20 1.83 2.34
C ARG A 446 14.66 2.98 1.49
N ILE A 447 14.49 4.18 2.05
CA ILE A 447 13.98 5.35 1.32
C ILE A 447 14.92 5.71 0.17
N ASN A 448 14.43 5.68 -1.08
CA ASN A 448 15.24 6.04 -2.23
C ASN A 448 15.16 7.56 -2.48
N LEU A 449 15.99 8.30 -1.75
CA LEU A 449 16.01 9.77 -1.72
C LEU A 449 16.31 10.43 -3.08
N ALA A 450 16.97 9.75 -4.02
CA ALA A 450 17.11 10.28 -5.38
C ALA A 450 15.82 10.09 -6.20
N LYS A 451 15.16 8.94 -6.05
CA LYS A 451 13.97 8.53 -6.80
C LYS A 451 12.71 9.29 -6.37
N ILE A 452 12.52 9.60 -5.09
CA ILE A 452 11.33 10.36 -4.60
C ILE A 452 11.08 11.66 -5.38
N TYR A 453 12.13 12.43 -5.70
CA TYR A 453 12.01 13.70 -6.42
C TYR A 453 11.62 13.54 -7.90
N THR A 454 11.61 12.31 -8.42
CA THR A 454 11.12 11.99 -9.78
C THR A 454 9.67 11.51 -9.78
N ALA A 455 8.98 11.49 -8.63
CA ALA A 455 7.63 10.97 -8.55
C ALA A 455 6.64 11.78 -9.41
N ARG A 456 5.84 11.04 -10.18
CA ARG A 456 4.61 11.50 -10.83
C ARG A 456 3.44 10.79 -10.15
N VAL A 457 2.46 11.57 -9.70
CA VAL A 457 1.34 11.08 -8.87
C VAL A 457 0.03 11.49 -9.53
N THR A 458 -0.84 10.51 -9.72
CA THR A 458 -2.19 10.70 -10.27
C THR A 458 -3.21 10.61 -9.15
N PHE A 459 -4.25 11.44 -9.21
CA PHE A 459 -5.38 11.43 -8.26
C PHE A 459 -6.70 11.10 -8.97
N ASP A 460 -7.70 10.62 -8.24
CA ASP A 460 -9.09 10.46 -8.73
C ASP A 460 -9.90 11.77 -8.70
N GLY A 461 -9.40 12.82 -8.05
CA GLY A 461 -10.04 14.12 -7.93
C GLY A 461 -9.12 15.23 -7.41
N THR A 462 -9.65 16.45 -7.33
CA THR A 462 -8.84 17.67 -7.05
C THR A 462 -8.97 18.20 -5.61
N ASP A 463 -9.83 17.61 -4.78
CA ASP A 463 -10.05 18.00 -3.38
C ASP A 463 -9.15 17.16 -2.45
N PRO A 464 -8.16 17.74 -1.75
CA PRO A 464 -7.23 16.99 -0.89
C PRO A 464 -7.88 16.40 0.36
N THR A 465 -9.17 16.67 0.62
CA THR A 465 -9.92 16.06 1.73
C THR A 465 -10.71 14.81 1.32
N THR A 466 -10.82 14.52 0.02
CA THR A 466 -11.62 13.40 -0.51
C THR A 466 -10.96 12.61 -1.64
N ARG A 467 -9.99 13.19 -2.35
CA ARG A 467 -9.22 12.51 -3.40
C ARG A 467 -8.34 11.39 -2.85
N LYS A 468 -7.96 10.47 -3.72
CA LYS A 468 -7.03 9.36 -3.46
C LYS A 468 -6.01 9.28 -4.58
N ILE A 469 -4.82 8.76 -4.25
CA ILE A 469 -3.81 8.43 -5.23
C ILE A 469 -4.30 7.24 -6.07
N THR A 470 -4.27 7.38 -7.40
CA THR A 470 -4.62 6.34 -8.37
C THR A 470 -3.40 5.77 -9.10
N SER A 471 -2.29 6.52 -9.13
CA SER A 471 -0.99 5.99 -9.56
C SER A 471 0.17 6.74 -8.91
N ILE A 472 1.28 6.03 -8.67
CA ILE A 472 2.60 6.62 -8.42
C ILE A 472 3.56 5.98 -9.40
N SER A 473 4.32 6.81 -10.12
CA SER A 473 5.36 6.40 -11.07
C SER A 473 6.61 7.27 -10.88
N PHE A 474 7.73 6.82 -11.44
CA PHE A 474 9.05 7.45 -11.28
C PHE A 474 9.77 7.52 -12.63
N GLY A 475 10.72 8.46 -12.77
CA GLY A 475 11.42 8.71 -14.03
C GLY A 475 10.71 9.72 -14.95
N HIS A 476 11.33 10.02 -16.10
CA HIS A 476 11.24 11.37 -16.66
C HIS A 476 10.78 11.44 -18.13
N HIS A 477 9.47 11.45 -18.40
CA HIS A 477 8.93 11.78 -19.73
C HIS A 477 7.62 12.60 -19.69
N ARG A 478 7.66 13.86 -20.18
CA ARG A 478 6.47 14.68 -20.49
C ARG A 478 5.98 14.57 -21.95
N ASN A 479 6.48 13.61 -22.73
CA ASN A 479 5.99 13.28 -24.07
C ASN A 479 6.14 11.78 -24.34
N GLU A 480 5.11 11.19 -24.95
CA GLU A 480 5.04 9.85 -25.57
C GLU A 480 5.45 8.63 -24.73
N VAL A 481 4.47 7.76 -24.43
CA VAL A 481 4.72 6.42 -23.89
C VAL A 481 5.39 5.54 -24.96
N ARG A 482 6.63 5.13 -24.71
CA ARG A 482 7.23 3.93 -25.31
C ARG A 482 7.81 3.06 -24.23
N ILE A 483 7.28 1.85 -24.09
CA ILE A 483 7.69 0.87 -23.08
C ILE A 483 9.13 0.41 -23.39
N ALA A 484 10.05 0.65 -22.44
CA ALA A 484 11.37 0.04 -22.49
C ALA A 484 11.24 -1.49 -22.30
N ALA A 485 12.00 -2.26 -23.08
CA ALA A 485 11.86 -3.71 -23.13
C ALA A 485 12.10 -4.35 -21.74
N THR A 486 11.05 -4.91 -21.15
CA THR A 486 11.12 -5.59 -19.86
C THR A 486 11.95 -6.86 -19.97
N THR A 487 12.89 -7.05 -19.04
CA THR A 487 13.46 -8.37 -18.77
C THR A 487 12.35 -9.29 -18.31
N ALA A 488 12.20 -10.46 -18.96
CA ALA A 488 11.13 -11.39 -18.64
C ALA A 488 11.17 -11.78 -17.14
N PRO A 489 10.03 -11.69 -16.41
CA PRO A 489 10.01 -11.96 -14.98
C PRO A 489 10.33 -13.42 -14.67
N THR A 490 10.79 -13.67 -13.44
CA THR A 490 11.05 -15.01 -12.89
C THR A 490 9.82 -15.53 -12.13
N GLN A 491 9.67 -16.86 -12.01
CA GLN A 491 8.53 -17.44 -11.30
C GLN A 491 8.79 -17.41 -9.80
N PRO A 492 7.86 -16.90 -8.96
CA PRO A 492 7.96 -17.05 -7.52
C PRO A 492 7.76 -18.51 -7.11
N LYS A 493 8.05 -18.83 -5.84
CA LYS A 493 7.57 -20.10 -5.26
C LYS A 493 6.04 -20.05 -5.15
N ALA A 494 5.39 -21.20 -5.36
CA ALA A 494 3.96 -21.34 -5.09
C ALA A 494 3.70 -21.17 -3.58
N ASP A 495 2.66 -20.41 -3.24
CA ASP A 495 2.06 -20.38 -1.91
C ASP A 495 0.85 -21.34 -1.84
N GLU A 496 0.10 -21.31 -0.73
CA GLU A 496 -1.04 -22.19 -0.50
C GLU A 496 -2.17 -21.95 -1.51
N LEU A 497 -2.49 -20.68 -1.82
CA LEU A 497 -3.46 -20.35 -2.87
C LEU A 497 -2.98 -20.80 -4.26
N SER A 498 -1.71 -20.60 -4.58
CA SER A 498 -1.11 -21.13 -5.81
C SER A 498 -1.19 -22.67 -5.85
N THR A 499 -1.14 -23.36 -4.70
CA THR A 499 -1.26 -24.81 -4.60
C THR A 499 -2.70 -25.30 -4.79
N LEU A 500 -3.69 -24.55 -4.29
CA LEU A 500 -5.13 -24.80 -4.53
C LEU A 500 -5.56 -24.53 -5.97
N LEU A 501 -4.86 -23.64 -6.68
CA LEU A 501 -5.16 -23.26 -8.07
C LEU A 501 -4.26 -23.92 -9.14
N LYS A 502 -3.34 -24.81 -8.74
CA LYS A 502 -2.31 -25.40 -9.64
C LYS A 502 -2.87 -26.09 -10.89
N ASP A 503 -4.13 -26.52 -10.89
CA ASP A 503 -4.81 -27.05 -12.07
C ASP A 503 -4.84 -26.06 -13.25
N TYR A 504 -4.69 -24.75 -13.01
CA TYR A 504 -4.60 -23.74 -14.06
C TYR A 504 -3.40 -23.97 -15.00
N ASN A 505 -2.28 -24.47 -14.47
CA ASN A 505 -1.08 -24.84 -15.25
C ASN A 505 -1.30 -26.05 -16.17
N ASN A 506 -2.46 -26.73 -16.13
CA ASN A 506 -2.81 -27.70 -17.17
C ASN A 506 -3.13 -26.99 -18.50
N TYR A 507 -3.65 -25.76 -18.46
CA TYR A 507 -4.13 -25.03 -19.63
C TYR A 507 -3.14 -23.96 -20.11
N PHE A 508 -2.60 -23.13 -19.21
CA PHE A 508 -1.68 -22.04 -19.52
C PHE A 508 -0.54 -21.95 -18.50
N ASP A 509 0.68 -21.74 -18.98
CA ASP A 509 1.86 -21.47 -18.16
C ASP A 509 2.75 -20.41 -18.84
N PHE A 510 2.75 -19.17 -18.31
CA PHE A 510 3.59 -18.06 -18.78
C PHE A 510 5.09 -18.42 -18.78
N TYR A 511 5.53 -19.27 -17.85
CA TYR A 511 6.92 -19.63 -17.65
C TYR A 511 7.37 -20.70 -18.63
N ALA A 512 6.54 -21.70 -18.91
CA ALA A 512 6.74 -22.68 -19.98
C ALA A 512 6.52 -22.13 -21.40
N GLY A 513 5.76 -21.05 -21.56
CA GLY A 513 5.69 -20.27 -22.82
C GLY A 513 4.29 -19.99 -23.38
N GLY A 514 3.23 -20.12 -22.60
CA GLY A 514 1.86 -19.78 -22.98
C GLY A 514 0.88 -20.95 -22.85
N VAL A 515 0.02 -21.13 -23.84
CA VAL A 515 -1.00 -22.19 -23.91
C VAL A 515 -0.35 -23.55 -24.09
N ASN A 516 -0.75 -24.51 -23.26
CA ASN A 516 -0.36 -25.91 -23.39
C ASN A 516 -1.07 -26.55 -24.59
N THR A 517 -0.31 -27.16 -25.49
CA THR A 517 -0.80 -27.84 -26.71
C THR A 517 -1.61 -29.13 -26.47
N ASN A 518 -2.09 -29.34 -25.24
CA ASN A 518 -2.89 -30.48 -24.81
C ASN A 518 -4.26 -30.11 -24.20
N ASP A 519 -4.72 -28.85 -24.30
CA ASP A 519 -6.10 -28.44 -23.97
C ASP A 519 -7.11 -29.00 -24.99
N LYS A 520 -7.27 -30.33 -24.98
CA LYS A 520 -8.16 -31.11 -25.85
C LYS A 520 -9.63 -30.91 -25.52
N THR A 521 -9.93 -30.24 -24.41
CA THR A 521 -11.28 -29.87 -23.97
C THR A 521 -11.70 -28.49 -24.46
N GLY A 522 -10.78 -27.69 -25.02
CA GLY A 522 -11.08 -26.34 -25.51
C GLY A 522 -11.39 -25.36 -24.37
N THR A 523 -10.78 -25.57 -23.21
CA THR A 523 -11.06 -24.87 -21.95
C THR A 523 -10.78 -23.37 -22.09
N LEU A 524 -9.58 -22.99 -22.52
CA LEU A 524 -9.25 -21.57 -22.73
C LEU A 524 -10.00 -20.96 -23.92
N LYS A 525 -10.46 -21.79 -24.87
CA LYS A 525 -11.31 -21.30 -25.97
C LYS A 525 -12.70 -20.90 -25.46
N HIS A 526 -13.30 -21.70 -24.58
CA HIS A 526 -14.56 -21.35 -23.91
C HIS A 526 -14.37 -20.13 -22.99
N ASP A 527 -13.25 -20.04 -22.28
CA ASP A 527 -12.88 -18.89 -21.43
C ASP A 527 -12.79 -17.58 -22.27
N ASP A 528 -12.18 -17.65 -23.45
CA ASP A 528 -12.12 -16.56 -24.45
C ASP A 528 -13.49 -16.19 -25.02
N GLU A 529 -14.21 -17.16 -25.60
CA GLU A 529 -15.48 -16.95 -26.30
C GLU A 529 -16.54 -16.38 -25.34
N LEU A 530 -16.66 -16.94 -24.14
CA LEU A 530 -17.60 -16.45 -23.13
C LEU A 530 -17.21 -15.07 -22.57
N THR A 531 -15.92 -14.74 -22.52
CA THR A 531 -15.47 -13.38 -22.13
C THR A 531 -15.94 -12.33 -23.14
N GLU A 532 -15.81 -12.61 -24.43
CA GLU A 532 -16.34 -11.73 -25.48
C GLU A 532 -17.87 -11.68 -25.43
N GLU A 533 -18.57 -12.80 -25.29
CA GLU A 533 -20.04 -12.85 -25.25
C GLU A 533 -20.61 -11.98 -24.11
N ILE A 534 -20.13 -12.15 -22.88
CA ILE A 534 -20.62 -11.41 -21.71
C ILE A 534 -20.33 -9.90 -21.83
N ASN A 535 -19.11 -9.53 -22.21
CA ASN A 535 -18.72 -8.12 -22.37
C ASN A 535 -19.52 -7.42 -23.48
N ASN A 536 -19.58 -8.02 -24.68
CA ASN A 536 -20.26 -7.41 -25.83
C ASN A 536 -21.77 -7.36 -25.65
N LYS A 537 -22.39 -8.35 -24.98
CA LYS A 537 -23.81 -8.33 -24.66
C LYS A 537 -24.15 -7.18 -23.71
N ALA A 538 -23.44 -7.04 -22.60
CA ALA A 538 -23.66 -5.93 -21.66
C ALA A 538 -23.43 -4.55 -22.32
N ALA A 539 -22.44 -4.44 -23.21
CA ALA A 539 -22.21 -3.24 -24.02
C ALA A 539 -23.38 -2.94 -24.97
N ALA A 540 -23.94 -3.95 -25.64
CA ALA A 540 -25.09 -3.79 -26.52
C ALA A 540 -26.37 -3.43 -25.74
N GLU A 541 -26.64 -4.08 -24.62
CA GLU A 541 -27.81 -3.80 -23.78
C GLU A 541 -27.75 -2.39 -23.16
N THR A 542 -26.56 -1.93 -22.75
CA THR A 542 -26.33 -0.56 -22.27
C THR A 542 -26.50 0.47 -23.41
N LYS A 543 -25.92 0.23 -24.59
CA LYS A 543 -26.09 1.09 -25.80
C LYS A 543 -27.55 1.19 -26.24
N ASN A 544 -28.35 0.14 -26.01
CA ASN A 544 -29.78 0.09 -26.30
C ASN A 544 -30.67 0.59 -25.14
N GLY A 545 -30.11 1.02 -24.01
CA GLY A 545 -30.86 1.44 -22.82
C GLY A 545 -31.75 0.36 -22.21
N THR A 546 -31.42 -0.92 -22.42
CA THR A 546 -32.21 -2.08 -21.97
C THR A 546 -31.98 -2.39 -20.50
N ASN A 547 -30.74 -2.26 -20.05
CA ASN A 547 -30.33 -2.20 -18.64
C ASN A 547 -28.99 -1.45 -18.55
N ASP A 548 -28.48 -1.26 -17.34
CA ASP A 548 -27.18 -0.63 -17.10
C ASP A 548 -26.27 -1.54 -16.24
N GLN A 549 -26.05 -2.77 -16.72
CA GLN A 549 -25.07 -3.68 -16.12
C GLN A 549 -23.66 -3.09 -16.14
N GLN A 550 -23.33 -2.23 -17.11
CA GLN A 550 -22.02 -1.57 -17.17
C GLN A 550 -21.79 -0.58 -16.02
N ALA A 551 -22.77 0.25 -15.63
CA ALA A 551 -22.63 1.09 -14.44
C ALA A 551 -22.58 0.27 -13.14
N ARG A 552 -23.37 -0.81 -13.01
CA ARG A 552 -23.27 -1.73 -11.85
C ARG A 552 -21.87 -2.35 -11.78
N ALA A 553 -21.28 -2.72 -12.92
CA ALA A 553 -19.94 -3.27 -13.01
C ALA A 553 -18.84 -2.26 -12.65
N VAL A 554 -19.00 -0.97 -12.99
CA VAL A 554 -18.11 0.11 -12.53
C VAL A 554 -18.24 0.33 -11.02
N SER A 555 -19.46 0.28 -10.47
CA SER A 555 -19.69 0.37 -9.02
C SER A 555 -19.04 -0.79 -8.27
N ASP A 556 -19.19 -2.02 -8.76
CA ASP A 556 -18.55 -3.22 -8.20
C ASP A 556 -17.02 -3.18 -8.32
N ALA A 557 -16.48 -2.36 -9.23
CA ALA A 557 -15.05 -2.20 -9.38
C ALA A 557 -14.39 -1.23 -8.38
N ALA A 558 -15.16 -0.42 -7.67
CA ALA A 558 -14.64 0.49 -6.65
C ALA A 558 -14.18 -0.19 -5.35
N MET A 559 -14.33 -1.51 -5.23
CA MET A 559 -13.99 -2.30 -4.03
C MET A 559 -14.58 -1.71 -2.73
N ASN A 560 -15.83 -1.27 -2.78
CA ASN A 560 -16.59 -0.87 -1.59
C ASN A 560 -17.72 -1.88 -1.34
N SER A 561 -17.55 -2.76 -0.35
CA SER A 561 -18.57 -3.76 -0.01
C SER A 561 -19.90 -3.14 0.46
N THR A 562 -19.91 -1.88 0.92
CA THR A 562 -21.15 -1.15 1.23
C THR A 562 -21.95 -0.85 -0.03
N ASP A 563 -21.31 -0.38 -1.10
CA ASP A 563 -21.97 -0.12 -2.39
C ASP A 563 -22.24 -1.40 -3.19
N THR A 564 -21.36 -2.40 -3.09
CA THR A 564 -21.47 -3.67 -3.82
C THR A 564 -22.53 -4.61 -3.23
N LEU A 565 -22.70 -4.67 -1.90
CA LEU A 565 -23.47 -5.76 -1.27
C LEU A 565 -24.81 -5.35 -0.65
N TYR A 566 -25.11 -4.06 -0.50
CA TYR A 566 -26.34 -3.65 0.20
C TYR A 566 -27.62 -4.14 -0.48
N ASP A 567 -27.65 -4.15 -1.82
CA ASP A 567 -28.81 -4.57 -2.60
C ASP A 567 -29.13 -6.07 -2.46
N ALA A 568 -28.17 -6.90 -2.05
CA ALA A 568 -28.38 -8.30 -1.69
C ALA A 568 -29.31 -8.50 -0.49
N LEU A 569 -29.48 -7.47 0.36
CA LEU A 569 -30.41 -7.49 1.49
C LEU A 569 -31.84 -7.05 1.08
N GLY A 570 -32.06 -6.81 -0.21
CA GLY A 570 -33.31 -6.25 -0.75
C GLY A 570 -33.49 -4.76 -0.45
N PRO A 571 -34.51 -4.10 -1.03
CA PRO A 571 -34.63 -2.64 -1.02
C PRO A 571 -34.75 -2.00 0.38
N VAL A 572 -35.29 -2.73 1.35
CA VAL A 572 -35.54 -2.20 2.72
C VAL A 572 -34.34 -2.43 3.63
N LEU A 573 -33.96 -3.70 3.90
CA LEU A 573 -32.83 -4.00 4.79
C LEU A 573 -31.51 -3.54 4.19
N GLY A 574 -31.38 -3.53 2.85
CA GLY A 574 -30.24 -2.95 2.14
C GLY A 574 -30.10 -1.45 2.37
N ALA A 575 -31.20 -0.69 2.31
CA ALA A 575 -31.19 0.74 2.60
C ALA A 575 -30.81 1.02 4.07
N TYR A 576 -31.28 0.20 5.02
CA TYR A 576 -30.84 0.29 6.42
C TYR A 576 -29.35 -0.01 6.57
N TYR A 577 -28.87 -1.12 6.01
CA TYR A 577 -27.46 -1.54 6.09
C TYR A 577 -26.52 -0.49 5.49
N LYS A 578 -26.79 -0.04 4.25
CA LYS A 578 -25.98 0.98 3.57
C LYS A 578 -25.89 2.27 4.39
N LYS A 579 -27.04 2.82 4.80
CA LYS A 579 -27.13 4.01 5.65
C LYS A 579 -26.36 3.83 6.97
N ALA A 580 -26.41 2.65 7.58
CA ALA A 580 -25.74 2.38 8.84
C ALA A 580 -24.21 2.30 8.69
N MET A 581 -23.72 1.69 7.61
CA MET A 581 -22.29 1.64 7.27
C MET A 581 -21.77 3.06 6.95
N GLU A 582 -22.46 3.81 6.09
CA GLU A 582 -22.14 5.21 5.74
C GLU A 582 -22.07 6.12 6.98
N ASN A 583 -23.04 5.99 7.90
CA ASN A 583 -23.07 6.76 9.15
C ASN A 583 -22.21 6.15 10.27
N LYS A 584 -21.37 5.14 9.97
CA LYS A 584 -20.45 4.47 10.91
C LYS A 584 -21.14 3.90 12.17
N GLN A 585 -22.41 3.50 12.03
CA GLN A 585 -23.26 2.96 13.09
C GLN A 585 -23.09 1.45 13.31
N LEU A 586 -22.33 0.77 12.44
CA LEU A 586 -21.99 -0.65 12.51
C LEU A 586 -20.46 -0.89 12.60
N PRO A 587 -19.76 -0.34 13.59
CA PRO A 587 -18.30 -0.37 13.64
C PRO A 587 -17.70 -1.78 13.78
N LYS A 588 -18.37 -2.73 14.45
CA LYS A 588 -17.88 -4.12 14.56
C LYS A 588 -18.17 -4.90 13.29
N THR A 589 -19.28 -4.61 12.62
CA THR A 589 -19.62 -5.18 11.32
C THR A 589 -18.60 -4.73 10.27
N ALA A 590 -18.26 -3.44 10.23
CA ALA A 590 -17.20 -2.92 9.38
C ALA A 590 -15.84 -3.57 9.69
N ALA A 591 -15.40 -3.57 10.95
CA ALA A 591 -14.12 -4.16 11.34
C ALA A 591 -14.03 -5.67 11.03
N PHE A 592 -15.09 -6.45 11.27
CA PHE A 592 -15.11 -7.86 10.91
C PHE A 592 -15.03 -8.09 9.38
N LEU A 593 -15.72 -7.27 8.59
CA LEU A 593 -15.66 -7.35 7.13
C LEU A 593 -14.31 -6.91 6.56
N GLU A 594 -13.63 -5.98 7.21
CA GLU A 594 -12.24 -5.57 6.93
C GLU A 594 -11.23 -6.70 7.28
N ASP A 595 -11.36 -7.32 8.46
CA ASP A 595 -10.60 -8.51 8.86
C ASP A 595 -10.81 -9.68 7.87
N MET A 596 -12.03 -9.87 7.34
CA MET A 596 -12.32 -10.91 6.35
C MET A 596 -11.71 -10.63 4.98
N ASP A 597 -11.58 -9.37 4.56
CA ASP A 597 -10.90 -9.03 3.31
C ASP A 597 -9.40 -9.35 3.37
N GLY A 598 -8.78 -9.08 4.51
CA GLY A 598 -7.39 -9.45 4.78
C GLY A 598 -7.12 -10.96 4.89
N SER A 599 -8.13 -11.82 4.82
CA SER A 599 -7.99 -13.28 5.07
C SER A 599 -7.23 -14.05 3.97
N VAL A 600 -7.06 -13.49 2.77
CA VAL A 600 -6.36 -14.14 1.65
C VAL A 600 -5.81 -13.09 0.67
N SER A 601 -4.66 -13.36 0.05
CA SER A 601 -4.07 -12.49 -0.98
C SER A 601 -3.84 -13.23 -2.29
N THR A 602 -4.13 -12.57 -3.41
CA THR A 602 -3.84 -13.08 -4.76
C THR A 602 -2.45 -12.68 -5.27
N GLY A 603 -1.67 -11.92 -4.49
CA GLY A 603 -0.43 -11.28 -4.95
C GLY A 603 0.66 -12.25 -5.44
N THR A 604 0.86 -13.38 -4.74
CA THR A 604 1.80 -14.43 -5.17
C THR A 604 1.26 -15.16 -6.39
N ALA A 605 0.01 -15.64 -6.33
CA ALA A 605 -0.63 -16.41 -7.39
C ALA A 605 -0.62 -15.65 -8.73
N LYS A 606 -0.94 -14.35 -8.73
CA LYS A 606 -0.85 -13.50 -9.92
C LYS A 606 0.53 -13.49 -10.55
N LYS A 607 1.59 -13.40 -9.73
CA LYS A 607 2.99 -13.47 -10.16
C LYS A 607 3.42 -14.90 -10.52
N TYR A 608 2.74 -15.93 -10.03
CA TYR A 608 3.01 -17.34 -10.31
C TYR A 608 2.45 -17.79 -11.67
N TYR A 609 1.28 -17.28 -12.06
CA TYR A 609 0.56 -17.65 -13.29
C TYR A 609 0.76 -16.66 -14.44
N GLN A 610 0.75 -15.35 -14.18
CA GLN A 610 1.05 -14.28 -15.15
C GLN A 610 0.26 -14.37 -16.48
N HIS A 611 -1.02 -14.73 -16.41
CA HIS A 611 -1.91 -14.77 -17.58
C HIS A 611 -2.23 -13.34 -18.10
N PRO A 612 -2.10 -13.06 -19.41
CA PRO A 612 -2.45 -11.75 -19.99
C PRO A 612 -3.97 -11.52 -19.99
N ARG A 613 -4.39 -10.26 -19.82
CA ARG A 613 -5.81 -9.86 -19.73
C ARG A 613 -6.53 -9.90 -21.10
N PRO A 614 -7.89 -9.90 -21.12
CA PRO A 614 -8.65 -10.01 -22.38
C PRO A 614 -8.37 -8.90 -23.41
N TYR A 615 -8.19 -7.67 -22.93
CA TYR A 615 -8.13 -6.43 -23.73
C TYR A 615 -6.73 -6.01 -24.22
N ILE A 616 -5.69 -6.84 -24.03
CA ILE A 616 -4.30 -6.51 -24.37
C ILE A 616 -3.74 -7.43 -25.47
N ASP A 617 -2.52 -7.16 -25.94
CA ASP A 617 -1.75 -8.13 -26.72
C ASP A 617 -1.34 -9.29 -25.81
N ARG A 618 -1.92 -10.48 -26.07
CA ARG A 618 -1.67 -11.70 -25.30
C ARG A 618 -0.49 -12.51 -25.85
N VAL A 619 -0.07 -12.23 -27.09
CA VAL A 619 1.12 -12.83 -27.68
C VAL A 619 2.38 -12.13 -27.16
N ASN A 620 2.42 -10.81 -27.07
CA ASN A 620 3.61 -10.06 -26.63
C ASN A 620 3.43 -9.49 -25.22
N TYR A 621 3.55 -10.34 -24.20
CA TYR A 621 3.24 -10.02 -22.81
C TYR A 621 4.46 -10.07 -21.88
N GLN A 622 4.65 -9.03 -21.04
CA GLN A 622 5.72 -8.91 -20.05
C GLN A 622 7.12 -9.39 -20.52
N GLY A 623 7.55 -8.94 -21.70
CA GLY A 623 8.87 -9.26 -22.25
C GLY A 623 9.00 -10.66 -22.86
N LYS A 624 7.91 -11.42 -22.98
CA LYS A 624 7.85 -12.71 -23.68
C LYS A 624 6.96 -12.65 -24.92
N THR A 625 7.31 -13.46 -25.92
CA THR A 625 6.37 -13.92 -26.93
C THR A 625 5.77 -15.25 -26.46
N LEU A 626 4.46 -15.29 -26.24
CA LEU A 626 3.70 -16.44 -25.77
C LEU A 626 3.05 -17.17 -26.94
N ASN A 627 3.05 -18.50 -26.88
CA ASN A 627 2.24 -19.34 -27.76
C ASN A 627 0.77 -19.29 -27.33
N MET A 628 -0.10 -18.74 -28.16
CA MET A 628 -1.55 -18.73 -27.93
C MET A 628 -2.28 -19.92 -28.59
N GLY A 629 -1.58 -20.79 -29.33
CA GLY A 629 -2.20 -21.87 -30.09
C GLY A 629 -3.19 -21.33 -31.14
N ASP A 630 -4.41 -21.87 -31.15
CA ASP A 630 -5.51 -21.41 -32.00
C ASP A 630 -6.32 -20.24 -31.37
N LEU A 631 -5.92 -19.73 -30.20
CA LEU A 631 -6.59 -18.59 -29.53
C LEU A 631 -6.22 -17.25 -30.17
N LYS A 632 -7.09 -16.25 -30.00
CA LYS A 632 -6.92 -14.90 -30.56
C LYS A 632 -5.75 -14.16 -29.90
N GLN A 633 -5.00 -13.34 -30.64
CA GLN A 633 -3.96 -12.47 -30.06
C GLN A 633 -4.53 -11.45 -29.06
N THR A 634 -5.72 -10.92 -29.34
CA THR A 634 -6.48 -9.98 -28.50
C THR A 634 -7.97 -10.28 -28.68
N LEU A 635 -8.77 -10.16 -27.62
CA LEU A 635 -10.22 -10.38 -27.69
C LEU A 635 -10.96 -9.11 -28.14
N ASN A 636 -12.13 -9.29 -28.75
CA ASN A 636 -13.03 -8.19 -29.11
C ASN A 636 -13.71 -7.66 -27.85
N ILE A 637 -13.02 -6.80 -27.11
CA ILE A 637 -13.49 -6.21 -25.87
C ILE A 637 -14.01 -4.78 -26.11
N GLU A 638 -15.31 -4.59 -25.92
CA GLU A 638 -15.96 -3.29 -25.77
C GLU A 638 -15.62 -2.73 -24.39
N LYS A 639 -14.58 -1.88 -24.33
CA LYS A 639 -14.20 -1.18 -23.09
C LYS A 639 -15.36 -0.33 -22.55
N VAL A 640 -15.56 -0.38 -21.24
CA VAL A 640 -16.57 0.44 -20.56
C VAL A 640 -16.01 1.85 -20.38
N LYS A 641 -16.57 2.84 -21.09
CA LYS A 641 -16.04 4.21 -21.10
C LYS A 641 -15.84 4.79 -19.71
N ALA A 642 -16.80 4.62 -18.79
CA ALA A 642 -16.66 5.14 -17.43
C ALA A 642 -15.51 4.47 -16.62
N TYR A 643 -15.07 3.28 -17.00
CA TYR A 643 -13.90 2.60 -16.41
C TYR A 643 -12.59 3.01 -17.11
N GLU A 644 -12.65 3.34 -18.40
CA GLU A 644 -11.52 3.90 -19.16
C GLU A 644 -11.21 5.36 -18.79
N ASP A 645 -12.24 6.18 -18.57
CA ASP A 645 -12.11 7.55 -18.06
C ASP A 645 -11.51 7.61 -16.64
N GLN A 646 -11.54 6.50 -15.89
CA GLN A 646 -10.89 6.31 -14.59
C GLN A 646 -9.44 5.75 -14.71
N GLY A 647 -8.89 5.62 -15.93
CA GLY A 647 -7.54 5.11 -16.19
C GLY A 647 -7.32 3.62 -15.92
N GLN A 648 -8.39 2.87 -15.59
CA GLN A 648 -8.28 1.56 -14.94
C GLN A 648 -7.71 0.45 -15.84
N TYR A 649 -7.95 0.53 -17.15
CA TYR A 649 -7.40 -0.43 -18.11
C TYR A 649 -5.86 -0.37 -18.17
N ASP A 650 -5.27 0.81 -18.04
CA ASP A 650 -3.83 0.98 -18.22
C ASP A 650 -3.06 0.56 -16.96
N GLY A 651 -3.57 0.92 -15.77
CA GLY A 651 -3.01 0.47 -14.48
C GLY A 651 -3.05 -1.06 -14.31
N LEU A 652 -4.02 -1.75 -14.93
CA LEU A 652 -4.14 -3.21 -14.86
C LEU A 652 -3.33 -3.95 -15.93
N ALA A 653 -2.85 -3.28 -16.98
CA ALA A 653 -2.26 -3.94 -18.17
C ALA A 653 -1.02 -4.80 -17.85
N ASN A 654 -0.15 -4.33 -16.95
CA ASN A 654 1.08 -5.03 -16.55
C ASN A 654 0.89 -6.04 -15.40
N SER A 655 -0.35 -6.36 -15.02
CA SER A 655 -0.68 -7.23 -13.87
C SER A 655 -1.49 -8.45 -14.32
N GLY A 656 -1.01 -9.66 -14.00
CA GLY A 656 -1.64 -10.91 -14.41
C GLY A 656 -3.12 -11.05 -14.04
N SER A 657 -3.92 -11.64 -14.93
CA SER A 657 -5.36 -11.80 -14.76
C SER A 657 -5.68 -12.82 -13.65
N PHE A 658 -5.09 -14.01 -13.72
CA PHE A 658 -5.46 -15.15 -12.88
C PHE A 658 -4.72 -15.16 -11.52
N PRO A 659 -5.41 -15.43 -10.39
CA PRO A 659 -6.86 -15.36 -10.17
C PRO A 659 -7.35 -13.91 -10.01
N SER A 660 -8.65 -13.64 -10.14
CA SER A 660 -9.21 -12.29 -10.02
C SER A 660 -9.23 -11.79 -8.58
N GLY A 661 -8.31 -10.89 -8.22
CA GLY A 661 -8.27 -10.26 -6.89
C GLY A 661 -9.52 -9.44 -6.54
N HIS A 662 -10.14 -8.78 -7.52
CA HIS A 662 -11.43 -8.10 -7.31
C HIS A 662 -12.58 -9.09 -7.03
N THR A 663 -12.54 -10.28 -7.63
CA THR A 663 -13.48 -11.35 -7.29
C THR A 663 -13.18 -11.93 -5.91
N THR A 664 -11.89 -12.09 -5.56
CA THR A 664 -11.49 -12.51 -4.20
C THR A 664 -12.04 -11.54 -3.16
N PHE A 665 -11.88 -10.23 -3.33
CA PHE A 665 -12.50 -9.18 -2.49
C PHE A 665 -14.03 -9.33 -2.40
N ALA A 666 -14.71 -9.53 -3.53
CA ALA A 666 -16.16 -9.71 -3.52
C ALA A 666 -16.57 -10.96 -2.72
N PHE A 667 -15.81 -12.06 -2.83
CA PHE A 667 -16.08 -13.30 -2.11
C PHE A 667 -15.61 -13.30 -0.65
N THR A 668 -14.55 -12.57 -0.26
CA THR A 668 -14.17 -12.40 1.16
C THR A 668 -15.23 -11.59 1.90
N GLN A 669 -15.56 -10.41 1.37
CA GLN A 669 -16.62 -9.53 1.89
C GLN A 669 -17.98 -10.24 1.87
N GLY A 670 -18.30 -10.95 0.79
CA GLY A 670 -19.55 -11.70 0.61
C GLY A 670 -19.70 -12.88 1.54
N ALA A 671 -18.69 -13.75 1.62
CA ALA A 671 -18.70 -14.89 2.52
C ALA A 671 -18.74 -14.42 3.98
N GLY A 672 -17.96 -13.39 4.34
CA GLY A 672 -18.00 -12.75 5.66
C GLY A 672 -19.40 -12.23 6.02
N LEU A 673 -20.03 -11.44 5.14
CA LEU A 673 -21.38 -10.92 5.35
C LEU A 673 -22.42 -12.05 5.44
N SER A 674 -22.32 -13.08 4.60
CA SER A 674 -23.20 -14.27 4.64
C SER A 674 -22.99 -15.10 5.92
N TYR A 675 -21.79 -15.08 6.52
CA TYR A 675 -21.50 -15.76 7.77
C TYR A 675 -22.11 -15.04 8.98
N ILE A 676 -22.20 -13.70 8.96
CA ILE A 676 -22.87 -12.92 10.03
C ILE A 676 -24.36 -12.66 9.77
N LEU A 677 -24.86 -12.83 8.53
CA LEU A 677 -26.27 -12.70 8.16
C LEU A 677 -26.75 -13.87 7.26
N PRO A 678 -26.61 -15.15 7.69
CA PRO A 678 -26.96 -16.32 6.88
C PRO A 678 -28.44 -16.41 6.53
N GLU A 679 -29.32 -15.66 7.20
CA GLU A 679 -30.74 -15.55 6.88
C GLU A 679 -30.98 -15.06 5.44
N LEU A 680 -30.06 -14.25 4.90
CA LEU A 680 -30.02 -13.75 3.52
C LEU A 680 -28.75 -14.25 2.77
N GLY A 681 -28.12 -15.32 3.29
CA GLY A 681 -26.93 -15.94 2.71
C GLY A 681 -27.06 -16.36 1.24
N PRO A 682 -28.21 -16.90 0.77
CA PRO A 682 -28.41 -17.21 -0.65
C PRO A 682 -28.34 -15.97 -1.55
N GLU A 683 -28.96 -14.87 -1.13
CA GLU A 683 -28.97 -13.60 -1.86
C GLU A 683 -27.59 -12.94 -1.87
N ILE A 684 -26.93 -12.87 -0.71
CA ILE A 684 -25.56 -12.34 -0.56
C ILE A 684 -24.57 -13.11 -1.45
N MET A 685 -24.58 -14.44 -1.41
CA MET A 685 -23.68 -15.25 -2.22
C MET A 685 -23.96 -15.11 -3.73
N THR A 686 -25.22 -14.90 -4.11
CA THR A 686 -25.60 -14.61 -5.51
C THR A 686 -25.07 -13.24 -5.97
N ARG A 687 -25.19 -12.21 -5.13
CA ARG A 687 -24.67 -10.88 -5.45
C ARG A 687 -23.16 -10.86 -5.64
N VAL A 688 -22.41 -11.68 -4.91
CA VAL A 688 -20.93 -11.69 -5.01
C VAL A 688 -20.42 -12.48 -6.21
N SER A 689 -21.13 -13.54 -6.63
CA SER A 689 -20.85 -14.18 -7.91
C SER A 689 -21.17 -13.26 -9.09
N GLU A 690 -22.15 -12.36 -8.94
CA GLU A 690 -22.40 -11.29 -9.90
C GLU A 690 -21.32 -10.21 -9.92
N ALA A 691 -20.82 -9.76 -8.77
CA ALA A 691 -19.69 -8.81 -8.71
C ALA A 691 -18.43 -9.40 -9.39
N GLY A 692 -18.22 -10.72 -9.27
CA GLY A 692 -17.23 -11.46 -10.06
C GLY A 692 -17.53 -11.44 -11.57
N ASN A 693 -18.74 -11.84 -11.98
CA ASN A 693 -19.20 -11.81 -13.38
C ASN A 693 -19.07 -10.41 -14.03
N ASN A 694 -19.31 -9.36 -13.25
CA ASN A 694 -19.18 -7.97 -13.67
C ASN A 694 -17.72 -7.57 -13.97
N ARG A 695 -16.71 -8.34 -13.53
CA ARG A 695 -15.31 -8.16 -13.99
C ARG A 695 -15.09 -8.65 -15.43
N ILE A 696 -15.94 -9.58 -15.91
CA ILE A 696 -16.02 -10.00 -17.32
C ILE A 696 -16.80 -8.95 -18.13
N VAL A 697 -17.85 -8.33 -17.57
CA VAL A 697 -18.55 -7.19 -18.19
C VAL A 697 -17.60 -6.03 -18.49
N LEU A 698 -16.68 -5.72 -17.58
CA LEU A 698 -15.60 -4.74 -17.80
C LEU A 698 -14.53 -5.23 -18.80
N GLY A 699 -14.52 -6.51 -19.18
CA GLY A 699 -13.56 -7.10 -20.10
C GLY A 699 -12.14 -7.19 -19.53
N VAL A 700 -11.96 -7.20 -18.21
CA VAL A 700 -10.62 -7.19 -17.57
C VAL A 700 -10.21 -8.53 -16.93
N HIS A 701 -11.12 -9.49 -16.90
CA HIS A 701 -10.96 -10.82 -16.33
C HIS A 701 -11.79 -11.86 -17.11
N TYR A 702 -11.34 -13.11 -17.11
CA TYR A 702 -12.00 -14.26 -17.75
C TYR A 702 -12.77 -15.10 -16.72
N PRO A 703 -13.77 -15.92 -17.13
CA PRO A 703 -14.44 -16.90 -16.27
C PRO A 703 -13.53 -17.71 -15.34
N LEU A 704 -12.38 -18.24 -15.82
CA LEU A 704 -11.42 -18.95 -14.96
C LEU A 704 -10.83 -18.05 -13.87
N ASP A 705 -10.55 -16.77 -14.15
CA ASP A 705 -10.10 -15.83 -13.12
C ASP A 705 -11.16 -15.66 -12.02
N ILE A 706 -12.44 -15.70 -12.38
CA ILE A 706 -13.56 -15.55 -11.45
C ILE A 706 -13.69 -16.80 -10.58
N LEU A 707 -13.61 -18.01 -11.16
CA LEU A 707 -13.60 -19.27 -10.41
C LEU A 707 -12.40 -19.34 -9.45
N GLY A 708 -11.20 -18.93 -9.89
CA GLY A 708 -10.03 -18.84 -9.01
C GLY A 708 -10.21 -17.82 -7.87
N GLY A 709 -10.90 -16.70 -8.14
CA GLY A 709 -11.22 -15.69 -7.13
C GLY A 709 -12.29 -16.14 -6.12
N HIS A 710 -13.30 -16.87 -6.57
CA HIS A 710 -14.33 -17.53 -5.74
C HIS A 710 -13.68 -18.54 -4.79
N ILE A 711 -12.87 -19.47 -5.33
CA ILE A 711 -12.10 -20.44 -4.53
C ILE A 711 -11.28 -19.73 -3.45
N ALA A 712 -10.53 -18.70 -3.82
CA ALA A 712 -9.70 -17.92 -2.90
C ALA A 712 -10.51 -17.31 -1.75
N GLY A 713 -11.60 -16.59 -2.06
CA GLY A 713 -12.37 -15.84 -1.05
C GLY A 713 -13.15 -16.75 -0.08
N GLN A 714 -13.70 -17.87 -0.55
CA GLN A 714 -14.32 -18.86 0.33
C GLN A 714 -13.29 -19.56 1.23
N TYR A 715 -12.15 -19.95 0.68
CA TYR A 715 -11.04 -20.56 1.42
C TYR A 715 -10.54 -19.62 2.53
N GLY A 716 -10.27 -18.35 2.20
CA GLY A 716 -9.74 -17.35 3.14
C GLY A 716 -10.66 -17.14 4.35
N VAL A 717 -11.92 -16.79 4.11
CA VAL A 717 -12.89 -16.53 5.17
C VAL A 717 -13.12 -17.76 6.04
N ALA A 718 -13.33 -18.93 5.43
CA ALA A 718 -13.60 -20.16 6.17
C ALA A 718 -12.38 -20.60 7.03
N THR A 719 -11.16 -20.42 6.52
CA THR A 719 -9.93 -20.70 7.27
C THR A 719 -9.75 -19.72 8.42
N ALA A 720 -9.99 -18.42 8.17
CA ALA A 720 -9.94 -17.38 9.21
C ALA A 720 -10.94 -17.63 10.35
N VAL A 721 -12.22 -17.93 10.04
CA VAL A 721 -13.24 -18.12 11.09
C VAL A 721 -13.20 -19.50 11.76
N SER A 722 -12.65 -20.55 11.12
CA SER A 722 -12.53 -21.86 11.76
C SER A 722 -11.32 -21.94 12.72
N GLY A 723 -10.16 -21.43 12.30
CA GLY A 723 -8.90 -21.54 13.04
C GLY A 723 -8.71 -20.53 14.18
N ASN A 724 -9.50 -19.46 14.24
CA ASN A 724 -9.26 -18.34 15.16
C ASN A 724 -10.48 -18.02 16.04
N ASP A 725 -10.36 -18.23 17.36
CA ASP A 725 -11.44 -17.94 18.31
C ASP A 725 -11.69 -16.43 18.53
N LYS A 726 -10.71 -15.56 18.26
CA LYS A 726 -10.96 -14.10 18.20
C LYS A 726 -11.89 -13.80 17.01
N ALA A 727 -11.59 -14.31 15.80
CA ALA A 727 -12.43 -14.10 14.63
C ALA A 727 -13.88 -14.59 14.83
N LYS A 728 -14.08 -15.72 15.54
CA LYS A 728 -15.42 -16.21 15.94
C LYS A 728 -16.11 -15.24 16.91
N ALA A 729 -15.40 -14.71 17.89
CA ALA A 729 -15.93 -13.75 18.86
C ALA A 729 -16.29 -12.40 18.19
N ASP A 730 -15.45 -11.90 17.29
CA ASP A 730 -15.72 -10.69 16.52
C ASP A 730 -16.89 -10.87 15.56
N ALA A 731 -16.96 -12.01 14.85
CA ALA A 731 -18.12 -12.37 14.02
C ALA A 731 -19.42 -12.41 14.82
N ALA A 732 -19.40 -12.99 16.02
CA ALA A 732 -20.57 -13.01 16.92
C ALA A 732 -20.94 -11.60 17.41
N ALA A 733 -19.95 -10.74 17.67
CA ALA A 733 -20.17 -9.35 18.08
C ALA A 733 -20.70 -8.46 16.93
N ALA A 734 -20.18 -8.66 15.71
CA ALA A 734 -20.64 -8.05 14.46
C ALA A 734 -22.08 -8.48 14.12
N ARG A 735 -22.36 -9.79 14.14
CA ARG A 735 -23.72 -10.34 13.97
C ARG A 735 -24.70 -9.76 14.99
N THR A 736 -24.30 -9.66 16.25
CA THR A 736 -25.14 -9.06 17.31
C THR A 736 -25.43 -7.58 17.04
N GLU A 737 -24.44 -6.81 16.58
CA GLU A 737 -24.60 -5.39 16.22
C GLU A 737 -25.52 -5.20 15.01
N LEU A 738 -25.23 -5.88 13.89
CA LEU A 738 -25.99 -5.83 12.64
C LEU A 738 -27.45 -6.24 12.83
N VAL A 739 -27.70 -7.38 13.49
CA VAL A 739 -29.06 -7.91 13.71
C VAL A 739 -29.87 -7.00 14.64
N ASN A 740 -29.26 -6.44 15.69
CA ASN A 740 -29.92 -5.48 16.57
C ASN A 740 -30.27 -4.18 15.83
N TYR A 741 -29.36 -3.66 15.00
CA TYR A 741 -29.59 -2.44 14.22
C TYR A 741 -30.74 -2.63 13.22
N LEU A 742 -30.68 -3.68 12.40
CA LEU A 742 -31.70 -3.99 11.41
C LEU A 742 -33.06 -4.15 12.10
N THR A 743 -33.14 -4.96 13.15
CA THR A 743 -34.38 -5.16 13.94
C THR A 743 -34.92 -3.85 14.52
N ALA A 744 -34.05 -2.93 14.96
CA ALA A 744 -34.47 -1.63 15.46
C ALA A 744 -35.05 -0.70 14.37
N GLN A 745 -34.47 -0.68 13.17
CA GLN A 745 -35.05 0.06 12.03
C GLN A 745 -36.38 -0.56 11.58
N CYS A 746 -36.43 -1.89 11.42
CA CYS A 746 -37.64 -2.63 11.09
C CYS A 746 -38.78 -2.37 12.10
N LYS A 747 -38.47 -2.26 13.38
CA LYS A 747 -39.45 -1.95 14.43
C LYS A 747 -39.95 -0.50 14.36
N ALA A 748 -39.09 0.45 14.00
CA ALA A 748 -39.45 1.85 13.83
C ALA A 748 -40.41 2.06 12.63
N ASP A 749 -40.13 1.38 11.52
CA ASP A 749 -40.89 1.52 10.27
C ASP A 749 -42.09 0.54 10.17
N GLY A 750 -42.33 -0.27 11.20
CA GLY A 750 -43.50 -1.15 11.29
C GLY A 750 -43.37 -2.50 10.58
N HIS A 751 -42.18 -2.89 10.15
CA HIS A 751 -41.88 -4.19 9.52
C HIS A 751 -41.73 -5.35 10.53
N GLY A 752 -41.77 -5.09 11.83
CA GLY A 752 -41.73 -6.11 12.89
C GLY A 752 -40.54 -5.94 13.83
N ASP A 753 -40.55 -6.64 14.97
CA ASP A 753 -39.55 -6.49 16.03
C ASP A 753 -38.65 -7.72 16.26
N THR A 754 -38.57 -8.60 15.25
CA THR A 754 -37.47 -9.57 15.09
C THR A 754 -36.94 -9.51 13.66
N LEU A 755 -35.72 -10.05 13.44
CA LEU A 755 -35.13 -10.12 12.10
C LEU A 755 -35.98 -11.00 11.16
N GLU A 756 -36.48 -12.12 11.65
CA GLU A 756 -37.33 -13.06 10.89
C GLU A 756 -38.64 -12.39 10.47
N ALA A 757 -39.28 -11.66 11.39
CA ALA A 757 -40.47 -10.87 11.08
C ALA A 757 -40.18 -9.80 10.03
N CYS A 758 -39.05 -9.10 10.13
CA CYS A 758 -38.68 -8.09 9.15
C CYS A 758 -38.39 -8.67 7.76
N ILE A 759 -37.61 -9.76 7.67
CA ILE A 759 -37.32 -10.44 6.40
C ILE A 759 -38.62 -10.94 5.75
N ALA A 760 -39.54 -11.52 6.53
CA ALA A 760 -40.82 -11.99 6.02
C ALA A 760 -41.75 -10.84 5.56
N ASN A 761 -41.88 -9.78 6.35
CA ASN A 761 -42.79 -8.66 6.04
C ASN A 761 -42.28 -7.76 4.91
N THR A 762 -40.97 -7.63 4.74
CA THR A 762 -40.37 -6.93 3.59
C THR A 762 -40.28 -7.81 2.34
N GLY A 763 -40.24 -9.13 2.50
CA GLY A 763 -40.00 -10.08 1.40
C GLY A 763 -38.53 -10.17 0.98
N ALA A 764 -37.59 -9.85 1.88
CA ALA A 764 -36.15 -9.80 1.57
C ALA A 764 -35.56 -11.15 1.13
N SER A 765 -36.22 -12.27 1.47
CA SER A 765 -35.88 -13.65 1.05
C SER A 765 -36.84 -14.21 -0.02
N SER A 766 -37.60 -13.35 -0.71
CA SER A 766 -38.62 -13.71 -1.70
C SER A 766 -38.56 -12.79 -2.94
N ASP A 767 -39.69 -12.69 -3.65
CA ASP A 767 -39.99 -11.83 -4.82
C ASP A 767 -39.75 -10.32 -4.63
N LYS A 768 -39.38 -9.86 -3.43
CA LYS A 768 -39.09 -8.46 -3.09
C LYS A 768 -37.68 -8.26 -2.54
N GLY A 769 -36.86 -9.31 -2.57
CA GLY A 769 -35.49 -9.33 -2.06
C GLY A 769 -34.48 -8.84 -3.08
N TYR A 770 -33.35 -9.54 -3.13
CA TYR A 770 -32.35 -9.31 -4.16
C TYR A 770 -32.88 -9.63 -5.55
N THR A 771 -32.64 -8.72 -6.51
CA THR A 771 -33.02 -8.90 -7.91
C THR A 771 -31.96 -8.33 -8.87
N ASN A 772 -31.96 -8.83 -10.10
CA ASN A 772 -31.28 -8.24 -11.25
C ASN A 772 -32.19 -8.29 -12.49
N GLY A 773 -31.98 -7.39 -13.46
CA GLY A 773 -32.77 -7.33 -14.70
C GLY A 773 -32.05 -7.84 -15.94
N PHE A 774 -30.75 -8.11 -15.84
CA PHE A 774 -29.89 -8.53 -16.94
C PHE A 774 -29.69 -10.04 -16.97
N THR A 775 -29.23 -10.55 -18.11
CA THR A 775 -28.93 -11.97 -18.31
C THR A 775 -27.62 -12.11 -19.05
N ASP A 776 -26.94 -13.23 -18.88
CA ASP A 776 -25.72 -13.58 -19.62
C ASP A 776 -25.81 -15.04 -20.07
N ASP A 777 -24.81 -15.54 -20.80
CA ASP A 777 -24.87 -16.88 -21.37
C ASP A 777 -24.61 -18.02 -20.37
N VAL A 778 -24.33 -17.65 -19.11
CA VAL A 778 -24.36 -18.54 -17.94
C VAL A 778 -25.72 -18.46 -17.23
N VAL A 779 -26.23 -17.25 -17.01
CA VAL A 779 -27.47 -16.92 -16.28
C VAL A 779 -28.52 -16.37 -17.25
N LYS A 780 -29.23 -17.29 -17.91
CA LYS A 780 -30.17 -17.00 -19.01
C LYS A 780 -31.57 -16.52 -18.56
N THR A 781 -31.75 -16.29 -17.26
CA THR A 781 -32.98 -15.77 -16.65
C THR A 781 -32.65 -14.78 -15.55
N ALA A 782 -33.36 -13.65 -15.50
CA ALA A 782 -33.24 -12.65 -14.45
C ALA A 782 -33.44 -13.26 -13.04
N VAL A 783 -32.73 -12.72 -12.05
CA VAL A 783 -32.94 -13.04 -10.63
C VAL A 783 -34.14 -12.25 -10.13
N THR A 784 -35.21 -12.96 -9.82
CA THR A 784 -36.49 -12.39 -9.37
C THR A 784 -36.90 -12.86 -7.97
N ASP A 785 -36.25 -13.89 -7.43
CA ASP A 785 -36.52 -14.48 -6.12
C ASP A 785 -35.30 -15.31 -5.61
N ARG A 786 -35.40 -15.85 -4.40
CA ARG A 786 -34.39 -16.76 -3.82
C ARG A 786 -34.06 -17.96 -4.70
N LYS A 787 -35.02 -18.52 -5.45
CA LYS A 787 -34.78 -19.74 -6.25
C LYS A 787 -33.91 -19.41 -7.46
N SER A 788 -34.31 -18.41 -8.23
CA SER A 788 -33.56 -17.87 -9.37
C SER A 788 -32.19 -17.33 -8.94
N ALA A 789 -32.06 -16.77 -7.73
CA ALA A 789 -30.77 -16.42 -7.15
C ALA A 789 -29.87 -17.66 -6.96
N ILE A 790 -30.36 -18.71 -6.29
CA ILE A 790 -29.62 -19.97 -6.09
C ILE A 790 -29.28 -20.65 -7.42
N ASP A 791 -30.18 -20.62 -8.41
CA ASP A 791 -29.94 -21.15 -9.75
C ASP A 791 -28.81 -20.36 -10.45
N ALA A 792 -28.85 -19.02 -10.41
CA ALA A 792 -27.83 -18.13 -10.99
C ALA A 792 -26.46 -18.30 -10.34
N TYR A 793 -26.41 -18.38 -9.01
CA TYR A 793 -25.18 -18.71 -8.27
C TYR A 793 -24.63 -20.08 -8.69
N THR A 794 -25.50 -21.09 -8.77
CA THR A 794 -25.11 -22.46 -9.15
C THR A 794 -24.56 -22.53 -10.58
N ALA A 795 -25.10 -21.75 -11.52
CA ALA A 795 -24.56 -21.67 -12.89
C ALA A 795 -23.17 -20.99 -12.92
N ARG A 796 -22.99 -19.90 -12.16
CA ARG A 796 -21.69 -19.19 -12.04
C ARG A 796 -20.62 -19.97 -11.25
N MET A 797 -20.95 -21.12 -10.65
CA MET A 797 -19.93 -22.05 -10.11
C MET A 797 -19.21 -22.85 -11.20
N THR A 798 -19.70 -22.86 -12.45
CA THR A 798 -19.08 -23.61 -13.55
C THR A 798 -18.89 -22.81 -14.83
N TYR A 799 -19.54 -21.64 -14.98
CA TYR A 799 -19.49 -20.80 -16.20
C TYR A 799 -19.77 -21.57 -17.51
N GLY A 800 -20.49 -22.70 -17.44
CA GLY A 800 -20.77 -23.56 -18.58
C GLY A 800 -19.58 -24.38 -19.12
N PHE A 801 -18.42 -24.37 -18.43
CA PHE A 801 -17.26 -25.18 -18.81
C PHE A 801 -17.61 -26.67 -18.89
N GLN A 802 -16.94 -27.39 -19.79
CA GLN A 802 -16.99 -28.85 -19.80
C GLN A 802 -16.13 -29.42 -18.67
N GLN A 803 -16.50 -30.61 -18.17
CA GLN A 803 -15.70 -31.32 -17.17
C GLN A 803 -14.40 -31.82 -17.82
N THR A 804 -13.26 -31.34 -17.32
CA THR A 804 -11.90 -31.72 -17.74
C THR A 804 -11.36 -32.90 -16.91
N GLY A 805 -11.86 -33.05 -15.68
CA GLY A 805 -11.67 -34.20 -14.81
C GLY A 805 -12.86 -35.17 -14.83
N LYS A 806 -12.92 -36.06 -13.83
CA LYS A 806 -13.98 -37.06 -13.70
C LYS A 806 -15.23 -36.46 -13.03
N ALA A 807 -16.40 -36.67 -13.64
CA ALA A 807 -17.73 -36.41 -13.08
C ALA A 807 -18.17 -37.46 -12.03
N GLY A 808 -19.09 -37.11 -11.14
CA GLY A 808 -19.71 -38.02 -10.18
C GLY A 808 -18.72 -38.65 -9.19
N GLN A 809 -17.69 -37.91 -8.78
CA GLN A 809 -16.80 -38.33 -7.69
C GLN A 809 -17.48 -38.13 -6.33
N THR A 810 -16.94 -38.77 -5.29
CA THR A 810 -17.40 -38.56 -3.92
C THR A 810 -17.23 -37.09 -3.51
N ALA A 811 -18.15 -36.61 -2.67
CA ALA A 811 -18.11 -35.29 -2.08
C ALA A 811 -16.78 -35.01 -1.36
N VAL A 812 -16.27 -33.79 -1.50
CA VAL A 812 -15.02 -33.34 -0.86
C VAL A 812 -15.30 -32.01 -0.18
N VAL A 813 -15.47 -32.07 1.14
CA VAL A 813 -15.75 -30.88 1.97
C VAL A 813 -14.53 -30.59 2.86
N PRO A 814 -13.87 -29.43 2.69
CA PRO A 814 -12.83 -28.96 3.60
C PRO A 814 -13.34 -28.82 5.05
N ASP A 815 -12.54 -29.17 6.05
CA ASP A 815 -12.97 -29.07 7.45
C ASP A 815 -13.23 -27.62 7.89
N ALA A 816 -12.47 -26.66 7.36
CA ALA A 816 -12.70 -25.23 7.56
C ALA A 816 -14.07 -24.76 7.05
N ALA A 817 -14.57 -25.35 5.95
CA ALA A 817 -15.87 -24.98 5.35
C ALA A 817 -17.05 -25.28 6.29
N VAL A 818 -16.90 -26.24 7.20
CA VAL A 818 -17.94 -26.62 8.18
C VAL A 818 -18.35 -25.44 9.06
N SER A 819 -17.39 -24.56 9.43
CA SER A 819 -17.69 -23.41 10.28
C SER A 819 -18.54 -22.34 9.60
N MET A 820 -18.62 -22.29 8.26
CA MET A 820 -19.51 -21.35 7.56
C MET A 820 -20.99 -21.54 7.92
N LEU A 821 -21.36 -22.69 8.48
CA LEU A 821 -22.71 -23.02 8.95
C LEU A 821 -22.95 -22.75 10.45
N ASP A 822 -21.96 -22.27 11.21
CA ASP A 822 -22.07 -22.13 12.68
C ASP A 822 -23.10 -21.07 13.13
N ASN A 823 -23.26 -19.99 12.36
CA ASN A 823 -24.22 -18.93 12.67
C ASN A 823 -25.65 -19.20 12.21
N VAL A 824 -25.89 -20.25 11.41
CA VAL A 824 -27.24 -20.60 10.90
C VAL A 824 -28.08 -21.09 12.07
N ALA A 825 -29.13 -20.34 12.43
CA ALA A 825 -29.90 -20.59 13.66
C ALA A 825 -30.42 -22.04 13.78
N ALA A 826 -30.92 -22.62 12.68
CA ALA A 826 -31.38 -24.01 12.64
C ALA A 826 -30.26 -25.05 12.80
N PHE A 827 -29.02 -24.75 12.37
CA PHE A 827 -27.91 -25.70 12.35
C PHE A 827 -27.01 -25.62 13.60
N LYS A 828 -27.32 -24.75 14.57
CA LYS A 828 -26.60 -24.65 15.85
C LYS A 828 -26.53 -25.97 16.62
N ASN A 829 -27.56 -26.80 16.49
CA ASN A 829 -27.64 -28.13 17.12
C ASN A 829 -27.09 -29.27 16.24
N LEU A 830 -26.57 -28.98 15.04
CA LEU A 830 -25.96 -29.98 14.18
C LEU A 830 -24.47 -30.19 14.54
N THR A 831 -24.05 -31.46 14.59
CA THR A 831 -22.64 -31.85 14.76
C THR A 831 -21.81 -31.45 13.53
N ALA A 832 -20.47 -31.46 13.68
CA ALA A 832 -19.57 -31.22 12.56
C ALA A 832 -19.83 -32.18 11.39
N ASP A 833 -20.01 -33.49 11.66
CA ASP A 833 -20.34 -34.49 10.64
C ASP A 833 -21.68 -34.21 9.94
N GLN A 834 -22.70 -33.76 10.69
CA GLN A 834 -24.00 -33.41 10.13
C GLN A 834 -23.91 -32.16 9.24
N LYS A 835 -23.18 -31.13 9.67
CA LYS A 835 -22.89 -29.93 8.86
C LYS A 835 -22.06 -30.27 7.61
N LYS A 836 -21.06 -31.14 7.74
CA LYS A 836 -20.26 -31.67 6.63
C LYS A 836 -21.12 -32.44 5.63
N ALA A 837 -22.11 -33.20 6.11
CA ALA A 837 -23.11 -33.86 5.26
C ALA A 837 -24.09 -32.89 4.58
N VAL A 838 -24.38 -31.72 5.17
CA VAL A 838 -25.17 -30.65 4.50
C VAL A 838 -24.38 -30.05 3.33
N LEU A 839 -23.11 -29.70 3.55
CA LEU A 839 -22.22 -29.20 2.50
C LEU A 839 -22.05 -30.24 1.37
N ALA A 840 -21.75 -31.49 1.72
CA ALA A 840 -21.60 -32.60 0.78
C ALA A 840 -22.88 -32.94 -0.01
N ALA A 841 -24.06 -32.60 0.51
CA ALA A 841 -25.34 -32.78 -0.18
C ALA A 841 -25.78 -31.53 -0.97
N THR A 842 -25.02 -30.43 -0.92
CA THR A 842 -25.29 -29.18 -1.64
C THR A 842 -24.22 -28.80 -2.65
N GLU A 843 -23.04 -29.44 -2.61
CA GLU A 843 -21.91 -29.16 -3.51
C GLU A 843 -22.22 -29.33 -5.01
N GLY A 844 -21.38 -28.73 -5.86
CA GLY A 844 -21.39 -28.96 -7.31
C GLY A 844 -20.85 -30.34 -7.69
N ASP A 845 -21.17 -30.82 -8.90
CA ASP A 845 -20.56 -32.06 -9.42
C ASP A 845 -19.05 -31.86 -9.70
N SER A 846 -18.28 -32.94 -9.66
CA SER A 846 -16.83 -32.91 -9.73
C SER A 846 -16.28 -32.75 -11.15
N GLY A 847 -14.99 -32.43 -11.26
CA GLY A 847 -14.24 -32.50 -12.52
C GLY A 847 -14.37 -31.29 -13.45
N TYR A 848 -15.00 -30.19 -13.03
CA TYR A 848 -14.85 -28.89 -13.72
C TYR A 848 -13.42 -28.34 -13.57
N PRO A 849 -13.00 -27.35 -14.38
CA PRO A 849 -11.71 -26.70 -14.21
C PRO A 849 -11.46 -26.24 -12.77
N LEU A 850 -10.22 -26.37 -12.29
CA LEU A 850 -9.76 -26.09 -10.93
C LEU A 850 -10.24 -27.07 -9.84
N ASP A 851 -11.17 -28.00 -10.11
CA ASP A 851 -11.71 -28.92 -9.09
C ASP A 851 -10.64 -29.76 -8.40
N ALA A 852 -9.76 -30.42 -9.17
CA ALA A 852 -8.85 -31.45 -8.67
C ALA A 852 -7.73 -30.88 -7.78
N SER A 853 -7.33 -29.62 -7.98
CA SER A 853 -6.43 -28.91 -7.09
C SER A 853 -7.11 -28.19 -5.94
N SER A 854 -8.40 -27.82 -6.07
CA SER A 854 -9.11 -26.97 -5.09
C SER A 854 -9.40 -27.61 -3.74
N GLU A 855 -9.06 -28.89 -3.53
CA GLU A 855 -9.38 -29.66 -2.32
C GLU A 855 -10.88 -29.65 -1.95
N GLY A 856 -11.75 -29.41 -2.95
CA GLY A 856 -13.20 -29.31 -2.81
C GLY A 856 -13.76 -27.88 -2.80
N TRP A 857 -12.92 -26.84 -2.63
CA TRP A 857 -13.39 -25.44 -2.58
C TRP A 857 -14.15 -25.00 -3.84
N ALA A 858 -13.80 -25.52 -5.03
CA ALA A 858 -14.52 -25.23 -6.27
C ALA A 858 -16.00 -25.65 -6.23
N ARG A 859 -16.36 -26.61 -5.37
CA ARG A 859 -17.71 -27.20 -5.31
C ARG A 859 -18.60 -26.60 -4.22
N ILE A 860 -18.09 -25.78 -3.30
CA ILE A 860 -18.83 -25.36 -2.09
C ILE A 860 -19.95 -24.35 -2.42
N ASN A 861 -21.19 -24.85 -2.45
CA ASN A 861 -22.38 -24.07 -2.77
C ASN A 861 -23.08 -23.53 -1.50
N LEU A 862 -22.54 -22.44 -0.95
CA LEU A 862 -23.10 -21.81 0.26
C LEU A 862 -24.55 -21.34 0.07
N ALA A 863 -24.96 -20.91 -1.13
CA ALA A 863 -26.34 -20.47 -1.39
C ALA A 863 -27.39 -21.59 -1.21
N LYS A 864 -27.06 -22.81 -1.66
CA LYS A 864 -27.87 -24.02 -1.37
C LYS A 864 -27.79 -24.41 0.11
N ALA A 865 -26.61 -24.32 0.73
CA ALA A 865 -26.43 -24.72 2.14
C ALA A 865 -27.21 -23.82 3.11
N TYR A 866 -27.17 -22.50 2.93
CA TYR A 866 -27.92 -21.53 3.76
C TYR A 866 -29.44 -21.60 3.59
N SER A 867 -29.92 -22.20 2.50
CA SER A 867 -31.35 -22.41 2.22
C SER A 867 -31.82 -23.85 2.47
N ALA A 868 -31.06 -24.67 3.21
CA ALA A 868 -31.35 -26.10 3.36
C ALA A 868 -32.30 -26.46 4.52
N LYS A 869 -33.28 -27.31 4.22
CA LYS A 869 -33.99 -28.15 5.21
C LYS A 869 -33.27 -29.50 5.35
N VAL A 870 -32.89 -29.84 6.57
CA VAL A 870 -32.15 -31.07 6.90
C VAL A 870 -33.08 -32.04 7.60
N THR A 871 -33.14 -33.28 7.11
CA THR A 871 -33.90 -34.36 7.76
C THR A 871 -32.94 -35.33 8.44
N LEU A 872 -33.12 -35.53 9.74
CA LEU A 872 -32.40 -36.50 10.56
C LEU A 872 -33.27 -37.75 10.79
N ASP A 873 -32.63 -38.92 10.83
CA ASP A 873 -33.28 -40.13 11.36
C ASP A 873 -33.23 -40.19 12.90
N LYS A 874 -33.80 -41.26 13.47
CA LYS A 874 -33.87 -41.46 14.93
C LYS A 874 -32.51 -41.69 15.62
N SER A 875 -31.43 -41.90 14.85
CA SER A 875 -30.05 -41.94 15.36
C SER A 875 -29.33 -40.58 15.26
N GLY A 876 -29.98 -39.58 14.66
CA GLY A 876 -29.37 -38.28 14.35
C GLY A 876 -28.57 -38.28 13.05
N LYS A 877 -28.64 -39.31 12.20
CA LYS A 877 -27.96 -39.30 10.91
C LYS A 877 -28.72 -38.43 9.92
N VAL A 878 -28.03 -37.59 9.14
CA VAL A 878 -28.63 -36.89 7.99
C VAL A 878 -29.07 -37.92 6.94
N VAL A 879 -30.36 -37.89 6.59
CA VAL A 879 -30.97 -38.77 5.58
C VAL A 879 -31.57 -38.03 4.39
N LYS A 880 -31.77 -36.71 4.50
CA LYS A 880 -32.19 -35.85 3.38
C LYS A 880 -31.72 -34.41 3.61
N VAL A 881 -31.36 -33.72 2.54
CA VAL A 881 -31.07 -32.28 2.52
C VAL A 881 -31.85 -31.67 1.36
N GLU A 882 -32.60 -30.62 1.61
CA GLU A 882 -33.51 -29.98 0.65
C GLU A 882 -33.20 -28.47 0.59
N PRO A 883 -32.35 -28.00 -0.35
CA PRO A 883 -32.04 -26.57 -0.52
C PRO A 883 -33.23 -25.76 -1.04
N GLY A 884 -33.06 -24.44 -1.17
CA GLY A 884 -34.06 -23.55 -1.78
C GLY A 884 -35.24 -23.17 -0.87
N GLN A 885 -35.15 -23.41 0.43
CA GLN A 885 -36.18 -23.02 1.39
C GLN A 885 -36.14 -21.51 1.72
N THR A 886 -37.28 -20.93 2.06
CA THR A 886 -37.40 -19.56 2.59
C THR A 886 -36.70 -19.39 3.94
N THR A 887 -36.61 -20.45 4.74
CA THR A 887 -35.86 -20.50 6.01
C THR A 887 -35.19 -21.88 6.16
N PRO A 888 -33.88 -21.95 6.50
CA PRO A 888 -33.24 -23.23 6.81
C PRO A 888 -33.86 -23.87 8.05
N SER A 889 -33.92 -25.21 8.08
CA SER A 889 -34.60 -25.95 9.17
C SER A 889 -33.99 -27.33 9.40
N VAL A 890 -34.24 -27.91 10.58
CA VAL A 890 -33.87 -29.29 10.92
C VAL A 890 -35.10 -30.01 11.44
N VAL A 891 -35.39 -31.20 10.91
CA VAL A 891 -36.53 -32.04 11.30
C VAL A 891 -36.09 -33.49 11.52
N THR A 892 -36.74 -34.20 12.44
CA THR A 892 -36.46 -35.62 12.72
C THR A 892 -37.63 -36.49 12.27
N VAL A 893 -37.35 -37.65 11.66
CA VAL A 893 -38.40 -38.56 11.15
C VAL A 893 -39.18 -39.22 12.29
N ASN A 894 -40.33 -38.63 12.63
CA ASN A 894 -41.34 -39.25 13.47
C ASN A 894 -42.13 -40.28 12.64
N THR A 895 -42.15 -41.53 13.12
CA THR A 895 -42.89 -42.63 12.46
C THR A 895 -44.38 -42.51 12.75
N GLY A 896 -45.08 -41.75 11.91
CA GLY A 896 -46.55 -41.59 11.94
C GLY A 896 -47.23 -41.84 10.59
N ASP A 897 -46.51 -41.71 9.48
CA ASP A 897 -47.05 -41.92 8.13
C ASP A 897 -46.14 -42.87 7.34
N ASN A 898 -46.73 -43.87 6.68
CA ASN A 898 -45.99 -44.95 6.01
C ASN A 898 -46.65 -45.37 4.69
N GLY A 899 -46.77 -44.40 3.79
CA GLY A 899 -46.81 -44.59 2.34
C GLY A 899 -48.17 -44.95 1.71
N ASN A 900 -48.63 -44.08 0.80
CA ASN A 900 -49.07 -44.55 -0.52
C ASN A 900 -48.92 -43.50 -1.63
N ASN A 901 -48.24 -43.91 -2.71
CA ASN A 901 -48.34 -43.49 -4.11
C ASN A 901 -48.87 -42.10 -4.56
N ASN A 902 -47.96 -41.42 -5.28
CA ASN A 902 -48.12 -41.00 -6.68
C ASN A 902 -48.86 -39.67 -7.05
N GLY A 903 -48.06 -38.71 -7.55
CA GLY A 903 -48.39 -37.88 -8.73
C GLY A 903 -49.38 -36.73 -8.56
N GLY A 904 -48.86 -35.49 -8.46
CA GLY A 904 -49.65 -34.25 -8.55
C GLY A 904 -48.77 -33.00 -8.60
N ASN A 905 -49.27 -31.93 -9.24
CA ASN A 905 -48.58 -30.63 -9.35
C ASN A 905 -49.43 -29.51 -8.70
N ASN A 906 -48.81 -28.35 -8.46
CA ASN A 906 -49.36 -27.09 -7.91
C ASN A 906 -49.83 -27.08 -6.45
N GLY A 907 -49.22 -26.19 -5.67
CA GLY A 907 -49.84 -24.87 -5.53
C GLY A 907 -50.41 -24.46 -4.16
N GLY A 908 -49.63 -23.66 -3.43
CA GLY A 908 -50.14 -22.49 -2.70
C GLY A 908 -50.47 -22.65 -1.20
N SER A 909 -49.85 -21.76 -0.42
CA SER A 909 -50.35 -21.17 0.84
C SER A 909 -50.96 -22.07 1.91
N ASP A 910 -50.33 -22.12 3.08
CA ASP A 910 -51.08 -22.16 4.33
C ASP A 910 -50.44 -21.23 5.38
N ASN A 911 -51.28 -20.50 6.14
CA ASN A 911 -50.86 -19.44 7.05
C ASN A 911 -51.78 -19.37 8.28
N ASN A 912 -51.49 -20.21 9.28
CA ASN A 912 -52.03 -20.14 10.64
C ASN A 912 -51.16 -21.04 11.54
N GLY A 913 -51.16 -20.91 12.87
CA GLY A 913 -51.93 -19.97 13.68
C GLY A 913 -51.91 -20.44 15.14
N ASN A 914 -51.30 -19.65 16.03
CA ASN A 914 -51.28 -19.98 17.45
C ASN A 914 -52.70 -19.83 18.03
N ASN A 915 -53.13 -20.75 18.90
CA ASN A 915 -54.50 -20.75 19.39
C ASN A 915 -54.62 -21.25 20.84
N ASN A 916 -55.04 -20.37 21.74
CA ASN A 916 -55.59 -20.73 23.04
C ASN A 916 -56.75 -19.77 23.36
N GLY A 917 -57.88 -20.33 23.82
CA GLY A 917 -59.20 -19.75 23.55
C GLY A 917 -59.64 -18.59 24.45
N GLY A 918 -60.52 -17.76 23.89
CA GLY A 918 -61.39 -16.83 24.61
C GLY A 918 -62.73 -16.71 23.89
N GLN A 919 -63.84 -17.08 24.54
CA GLN A 919 -65.17 -17.07 23.94
C GLN A 919 -65.77 -15.67 23.87
N THR A 920 -66.56 -15.38 22.82
CA THR A 920 -67.99 -15.00 22.96
C THR A 920 -68.72 -15.01 21.61
N ASP A 921 -70.03 -15.23 21.65
CA ASP A 921 -70.88 -15.44 20.47
C ASP A 921 -71.35 -14.12 19.82
N ASN A 922 -71.56 -14.12 18.49
CA ASN A 922 -72.92 -14.05 17.92
C ASN A 922 -72.95 -14.11 16.37
N ASN A 923 -73.39 -15.25 15.85
CA ASN A 923 -74.49 -15.39 14.88
C ASN A 923 -74.88 -14.18 13.98
N GLN A 924 -74.60 -14.24 12.68
CA GLN A 924 -75.69 -14.24 11.69
C GLN A 924 -75.35 -14.81 10.28
N GLN A 925 -76.42 -15.22 9.61
CA GLN A 925 -76.57 -15.99 8.35
C GLN A 925 -75.93 -15.35 7.09
N GLY A 926 -75.66 -16.14 6.02
CA GLY A 926 -75.09 -15.58 4.76
C GLY A 926 -75.32 -16.30 3.40
N ASN A 927 -75.34 -17.64 3.34
CA ASN A 927 -75.73 -18.47 2.16
C ASN A 927 -75.04 -18.27 0.78
N ASN A 928 -74.15 -19.21 0.43
CA ASN A 928 -74.28 -20.17 -0.71
C ASN A 928 -74.34 -19.72 -2.20
N GLY A 929 -73.68 -20.49 -3.11
CA GLY A 929 -73.81 -20.42 -4.59
C GLY A 929 -72.54 -19.97 -5.35
N GLN A 930 -71.50 -20.78 -5.61
CA GLN A 930 -71.39 -22.05 -6.37
C GLN A 930 -71.31 -21.90 -7.92
N ASN A 931 -70.22 -22.43 -8.51
CA ASN A 931 -69.98 -22.80 -9.93
C ASN A 931 -69.86 -21.72 -11.04
N GLY A 932 -68.87 -21.85 -11.95
CA GLY A 932 -68.95 -21.15 -13.25
C GLY A 932 -67.76 -21.06 -14.24
N HIS A 933 -66.96 -22.11 -14.47
CA HIS A 933 -66.21 -22.37 -15.73
C HIS A 933 -65.62 -21.22 -16.61
N ASN A 934 -64.28 -21.24 -16.73
CA ASN A 934 -63.52 -21.33 -17.99
C ASN A 934 -63.57 -20.22 -19.08
N GLY A 935 -62.41 -19.60 -19.36
CA GLY A 935 -61.81 -19.74 -20.70
C GLY A 935 -61.53 -18.50 -21.58
N GLN A 936 -60.24 -18.32 -21.88
CA GLN A 936 -59.63 -17.89 -23.17
C GLN A 936 -59.66 -16.42 -23.66
N ASN A 937 -58.45 -15.98 -24.04
CA ASN A 937 -58.04 -15.05 -25.10
C ASN A 937 -58.88 -13.80 -25.42
N GLY A 938 -58.31 -12.63 -25.10
CA GLY A 938 -58.61 -11.38 -25.82
C GLY A 938 -57.89 -11.31 -27.18
N GLN A 939 -58.43 -10.50 -28.10
CA GLN A 939 -57.79 -10.11 -29.37
C GLN A 939 -57.86 -8.60 -29.57
N ASN A 940 -56.81 -8.07 -30.21
CA ASN A 940 -56.78 -6.86 -31.07
C ASN A 940 -56.93 -5.44 -30.47
N ALA A 941 -55.87 -4.65 -30.68
CA ALA A 941 -55.83 -3.32 -31.33
C ALA A 941 -56.69 -2.12 -30.84
N GLY A 942 -56.09 -0.92 -30.94
CA GLY A 942 -56.84 0.28 -31.36
C GLY A 942 -56.73 1.58 -30.54
N THR A 943 -55.56 2.25 -30.62
CA THR A 943 -55.35 3.72 -30.76
C THR A 943 -56.46 4.76 -30.44
N ASN A 944 -56.02 5.96 -29.96
CA ASN A 944 -56.66 7.32 -29.98
C ASN A 944 -57.25 7.84 -28.65
N ASN A 945 -57.26 9.15 -28.32
CA ASN A 945 -56.47 10.34 -28.72
C ASN A 945 -56.82 11.59 -27.82
N ALA A 946 -55.96 12.62 -27.84
CA ALA A 946 -56.23 14.08 -27.71
C ALA A 946 -56.43 14.79 -26.33
N GLY A 947 -55.95 16.06 -26.28
CA GLY A 947 -56.09 17.06 -25.19
C GLY A 947 -54.73 17.68 -24.78
N ASN A 948 -54.16 18.74 -25.37
CA ASN A 948 -54.62 20.15 -25.57
C ASN A 948 -54.74 20.92 -24.22
N ASN A 949 -54.31 22.18 -24.01
CA ASN A 949 -53.99 23.32 -24.91
C ASN A 949 -53.21 24.46 -24.17
N GLY A 950 -52.65 25.47 -24.87
CA GLY A 950 -52.49 26.86 -24.34
C GLY A 950 -51.11 27.56 -24.45
N ALA A 951 -51.07 28.87 -24.79
CA ALA A 951 -49.85 29.72 -24.87
C ALA A 951 -50.09 31.25 -24.78
N ASN A 952 -49.11 32.01 -24.24
CA ASN A 952 -48.80 33.48 -24.30
C ASN A 952 -47.66 33.78 -23.28
N GLY A 953 -46.89 34.90 -23.20
CA GLY A 953 -46.82 36.22 -23.86
C GLY A 953 -46.79 37.39 -22.83
N GLN A 954 -46.03 38.50 -22.88
CA GLN A 954 -44.95 39.04 -23.77
C GLN A 954 -44.29 40.32 -23.13
N GLN A 955 -43.10 40.79 -23.58
CA GLN A 955 -42.36 42.04 -23.14
C GLN A 955 -41.82 42.05 -21.67
N GLY A 956 -40.88 42.90 -21.19
CA GLY A 956 -40.00 43.98 -21.74
C GLY A 956 -39.68 45.06 -20.65
N SER A 957 -38.66 45.94 -20.63
CA SER A 957 -37.42 46.19 -21.43
C SER A 957 -36.51 47.27 -20.75
N ASN A 958 -35.26 47.49 -21.21
CA ASN A 958 -34.31 48.62 -20.96
C ASN A 958 -33.58 48.81 -19.58
N GLY A 959 -32.38 49.44 -19.63
CA GLY A 959 -31.81 50.26 -18.54
C GLY A 959 -30.28 50.30 -18.40
N SER A 960 -29.63 51.46 -18.58
CA SER A 960 -28.18 51.67 -18.33
C SER A 960 -27.90 52.72 -17.26
N ASN A 961 -26.83 52.54 -16.45
CA ASN A 961 -26.16 53.61 -15.68
C ASN A 961 -24.81 53.09 -15.10
N GLY A 962 -23.87 53.92 -14.63
CA GLY A 962 -23.88 55.40 -14.69
C GLY A 962 -23.05 56.18 -13.66
N ASN A 963 -21.73 55.92 -13.55
CA ASN A 963 -20.70 56.87 -13.06
C ASN A 963 -20.59 57.23 -11.54
N ALA A 964 -19.36 57.62 -11.17
CA ALA A 964 -18.90 58.46 -10.04
C ALA A 964 -19.05 57.99 -8.57
N GLY A 965 -17.94 58.13 -7.80
CA GLY A 965 -17.88 57.85 -6.35
C GLY A 965 -16.48 58.02 -5.74
N THR A 966 -15.89 59.21 -5.81
CA THR A 966 -14.52 59.50 -5.30
C THR A 966 -14.42 59.62 -3.78
N ASN A 967 -13.28 59.24 -3.19
CA ASN A 967 -12.71 60.05 -2.11
C ASN A 967 -11.16 59.96 -1.99
N ASN A 968 -10.55 60.94 -1.32
CA ASN A 968 -9.10 61.18 -1.28
C ASN A 968 -8.36 60.40 -0.16
N GLY A 969 -7.12 60.01 -0.43
CA GLY A 969 -6.13 59.54 0.56
C GLY A 969 -4.71 59.95 0.16
N LYS A 970 -4.28 61.16 0.53
CA LYS A 970 -3.09 61.83 -0.03
C LYS A 970 -1.75 61.36 0.56
N THR A 971 -0.83 61.01 -0.35
CA THR A 971 0.60 61.38 -0.39
C THR A 971 1.46 61.30 0.89
N ASN A 972 2.63 60.65 0.78
CA ASN A 972 3.85 61.44 0.55
C ASN A 972 4.99 60.68 -0.13
N ASN A 973 5.91 61.45 -0.73
CA ASN A 973 7.07 60.99 -1.49
C ASN A 973 8.36 61.25 -0.69
N GLY A 974 9.42 60.45 -0.86
CA GLY A 974 10.56 60.42 0.08
C GLY A 974 11.86 59.84 -0.50
N THR A 975 12.45 60.53 -1.48
CA THR A 975 13.75 60.17 -2.07
C THR A 975 14.93 60.36 -1.11
N ASN A 976 15.87 59.40 -1.06
CA ASN A 976 17.21 59.54 -1.67
C ASN A 976 18.14 58.34 -1.43
N ALA A 977 19.22 58.26 -2.22
CA ALA A 977 20.25 57.22 -2.15
C ALA A 977 21.56 57.75 -1.53
N ALA A 978 22.38 56.86 -0.92
CA ALA A 978 23.85 56.95 -0.98
C ALA A 978 24.60 55.71 -0.40
N LYS A 979 25.50 55.16 -1.21
CA LYS A 979 26.90 54.76 -0.87
C LYS A 979 27.22 53.86 0.34
N THR A 980 27.55 52.61 0.01
CA THR A 980 28.82 51.91 0.34
C THR A 980 29.53 52.16 1.69
N GLY A 981 29.68 51.08 2.47
CA GLY A 981 30.70 50.97 3.54
C GLY A 981 31.13 49.50 3.75
N LYS A 982 32.44 49.25 3.92
CA LYS A 982 33.02 47.98 4.40
C LYS A 982 33.32 48.07 5.91
N LEU A 983 33.78 46.95 6.51
CA LEU A 983 34.15 46.73 7.92
C LEU A 983 32.95 46.33 8.82
N SER A 984 33.07 45.44 9.82
CA SER A 984 34.14 44.46 10.15
C SER A 984 33.60 43.39 11.12
N ARG A 985 34.35 42.29 11.34
CA ARG A 985 34.02 41.21 12.29
C ARG A 985 33.95 41.67 13.77
N THR A 986 33.37 40.79 14.61
CA THR A 986 33.31 40.78 16.10
C THR A 986 32.21 41.64 16.75
N GLY A 987 31.54 41.07 17.77
CA GLY A 987 30.48 41.76 18.53
C GLY A 987 29.42 40.86 19.17
N THR A 988 29.80 39.94 20.06
CA THR A 988 28.81 39.16 20.85
C THR A 988 28.08 40.07 21.84
N ALA A 989 26.74 40.07 21.84
CA ALA A 989 25.93 40.87 22.76
C ALA A 989 24.83 40.00 23.41
N ILE A 990 24.69 40.10 24.74
CA ILE A 990 23.78 39.26 25.54
C ILE A 990 22.60 40.09 26.05
N VAL A 991 21.39 39.77 25.58
CA VAL A 991 20.10 40.05 26.22
C VAL A 991 19.14 38.91 25.83
N GLY A 992 18.33 38.30 26.69
CA GLY A 992 18.21 38.49 28.15
C GLY A 992 16.81 38.20 28.68
N ILE A 993 16.39 36.93 28.68
CA ILE A 993 15.14 36.46 29.33
C ILE A 993 15.48 35.28 30.24
N VAL A 994 14.87 35.22 31.42
CA VAL A 994 15.16 34.25 32.49
C VAL A 994 13.88 33.60 33.01
N VAL A 995 13.76 32.27 32.94
CA VAL A 995 13.03 31.44 33.91
C VAL A 995 13.75 30.09 34.12
N ALA A 996 13.78 29.66 35.38
CA ALA A 996 14.45 28.53 36.01
C ALA A 996 14.53 27.14 35.30
N VAL A 997 15.77 26.71 35.03
CA VAL A 997 16.46 25.54 35.65
C VAL A 997 15.69 24.22 35.84
N ALA A 998 16.22 23.16 35.20
CA ALA A 998 16.53 21.88 35.84
C ALA A 998 17.86 21.34 35.26
N VAL A 999 18.75 20.79 36.10
CA VAL A 999 20.08 20.29 35.66
C VAL A 999 20.30 18.85 36.11
N ILE A 1000 20.55 17.97 35.14
CA ILE A 1000 21.33 16.74 35.28
C ILE A 1000 22.36 16.76 34.15
N ALA A 1001 23.57 16.25 34.39
CA ALA A 1001 24.73 16.42 33.51
C ALA A 1001 25.29 15.11 32.97
N VAL A 1002 26.28 15.23 32.08
CA VAL A 1002 27.18 14.18 31.54
C VAL A 1002 26.64 13.35 30.38
N ALA A 1003 26.83 13.89 29.17
CA ALA A 1003 27.35 13.17 28.00
C ALA A 1003 28.29 14.15 27.25
N GLY A 1004 29.37 13.65 26.65
CA GLY A 1004 30.49 14.51 26.20
C GLY A 1004 30.55 14.68 24.68
N ALA A 1005 30.30 15.90 24.18
CA ALA A 1005 30.60 16.24 22.79
C ALA A 1005 32.13 16.26 22.56
N ALA A 1006 32.62 15.39 21.67
CA ALA A 1006 34.04 15.24 21.36
C ALA A 1006 34.55 16.33 20.39
N MET A 1007 34.50 17.60 20.78
CA MET A 1007 35.34 18.63 20.14
C MET A 1007 36.82 18.32 20.40
N VAL A 1008 37.65 18.35 19.35
CA VAL A 1008 39.09 18.09 19.43
C VAL A 1008 39.81 19.30 20.06
N ILE A 1009 39.81 19.38 21.38
CA ILE A 1009 40.61 20.36 22.12
C ILE A 1009 42.06 19.86 22.18
N ARG A 1010 42.89 20.29 21.21
CA ARG A 1010 44.35 20.04 21.18
C ARG A 1010 44.98 20.40 22.54
N ARG A 1011 45.42 19.39 23.31
CA ARG A 1011 46.19 19.60 24.54
C ARG A 1011 47.58 20.13 24.21
N ARG A 1012 47.82 21.43 24.45
CA ARG A 1012 49.19 21.96 24.52
C ARG A 1012 49.98 21.22 25.60
N ARG A 1013 51.14 20.68 25.23
CA ARG A 1013 52.29 20.51 26.12
C ARG A 1013 53.39 21.48 25.68
N ALA A 1014 54.16 21.95 26.65
CA ALA A 1014 55.42 22.65 26.45
C ALA A 1014 56.59 21.65 26.51
#